data_AF-A0A3M7H8L8-F1
#
_entry.id   AF-A0A3M7H8L8-F1
#
_cell.length_a   1.000
_cell.length_b   1.000
_cell.length_c   1.000
_cell.angle_alpha   90.00
_cell.angle_beta   90.00
_cell.angle_gamma   90.00
#
_symmetry.space_group_name_H-M   'P 1'
#
loop_
_entity.id
_entity.type
_entity.pdbx_description
1 polymer ?
#
loop_
_entity_poly.entity_id
_entity_poly.type
_entity_poly.pdbx_seq_one_letter_code
_entity_poly.pdbx_strand_id
1 'polypeptide(L)'
;MTQSPPLTGLRVLEFAGLAPGPFAGLLLADYGASVLRIDRAHPSAHASSANPPPPTPDQLTRRKSSIAVNTKTPQGLALIKRLIPQTDILIDPFRPGVLEKMGLSPSEVLLKLNPRLIVARMTGFRRDGKYADMAGHDINYLAVSGVLSMLGRAGEKPYAPANIVGDFGGGGLVCFVGILLALLQRERTGLGQVVEANMVDGSGFLASMPRFAMDRKGTWDRERGTNLLDGGAPFYDTYETKDGGFMAVGALEPQFFEALLKGLEIKAEEIGGDRMDRRTWQRQREVYTRRFKEKTRVEWEAVFDGTDACCTPVLTQQELRRERGFDQRPIVTLRNSPGHAIQEGEAEGRQAAEGQGIGVEGDGWSEKGLRPGEGGEDVLGQWMGWTKGNHAGELKPARASQAPAGRSNWSLMPFDTKDIDWHSPDQSAQPRRPQTPPARLHQLSFEGAVEYFRRPSQTSLPSSPLARPHTSAGLYTSAPTGYIEKGDLETQQQRSQEQAAATSASTPPATSETSPTMPPKQQQNADSVENQVGSIFSISGPVIVAQHMIGCAMYELCKVGHDQLVGEVIRIEADKATIQVYEETAGVTVGDPVTRTGKPLSVELGPGLMETIYDGIQRPLKGISDESKSIYIPRGIDVPSLDRTKQWEFTPTPNMKEGDHITGGDCFGTVWENSLLNEHRILLPPRARGTITRMPKKGSYTVDQKILEVEFEGEKKEYSMMHEWPVRVPRPVTDKLSSQEPFVVGQRVLDALFPGVQGGTVCIPGAFGCGKTVISQSVSKFSNSDIIVYVGCGERGNEMAEVLMDFPELTIDVEGRKEPIMKRTCLIANTSNMPVAAREASIYTGITVAEYFRDQGKNVAMMADSTSRWAEALREISGRLGEMPADQGFPAYLGAKLASFYERAGRVVSMGSPERKGSVSIVGAVSPPGGDFSDPVTSSTLGIVQVFWGLDKKLAQRKHFPSINTSQSYSKYTTTLEPFYQREMPEFPRMAARVKEILSTSEDLDQVVQLVGKSALGDGDKITLDVATLLKEDFLQQNGYSDYDQYCPLWKTAWMMRCMMGFHDEAQKAIGTGQAWAKVRDATADIQTRLRSMKFELPDDGEEKVGKKYEELEKEMQEKFASVMDE
;
A
#
# COMPACT_ATOMS: atom_id res chain seq x y z
N MET A 1 23.83 -0.16 -4.16
CA MET A 1 24.21 0.61 -5.36
C MET A 1 23.38 1.88 -5.35
N THR A 2 24.02 3.04 -5.39
CA THR A 2 23.34 4.34 -5.59
C THR A 2 22.99 4.49 -7.06
N GLN A 3 21.80 5.01 -7.33
CA GLN A 3 21.32 5.32 -8.68
C GLN A 3 21.84 6.70 -9.09
N SER A 4 21.90 6.96 -10.39
CA SER A 4 22.22 8.29 -10.92
C SER A 4 21.26 9.37 -10.40
N PRO A 5 21.68 10.65 -10.39
CA PRO A 5 20.81 11.77 -10.02
C PRO A 5 19.50 11.78 -10.83
N PRO A 6 18.37 12.22 -10.23
CA PRO A 6 17.04 11.96 -10.78
C PRO A 6 16.71 12.74 -12.07
N LEU A 7 17.51 13.76 -12.42
CA LEU A 7 17.35 14.55 -13.65
C LEU A 7 18.45 14.23 -14.69
N THR A 8 19.28 13.21 -14.46
CA THR A 8 20.29 12.76 -15.41
C THR A 8 19.68 12.46 -16.78
N GLY A 9 20.28 13.03 -17.82
CA GLY A 9 19.82 12.88 -19.21
C GLY A 9 18.87 13.97 -19.70
N LEU A 10 18.28 14.78 -18.81
CA LEU A 10 17.47 15.94 -19.21
C LEU A 10 18.35 17.10 -19.70
N ARG A 11 17.92 17.74 -20.78
CA ARG A 11 18.63 18.86 -21.42
C ARG A 11 17.88 20.18 -21.24
N VAL A 12 18.49 21.11 -20.52
CA VAL A 12 17.88 22.39 -20.11
C VAL A 12 18.56 23.54 -20.84
N LEU A 13 17.79 24.30 -21.62
CA LEU A 13 18.25 25.52 -22.27
C LEU A 13 17.81 26.72 -21.42
N GLU A 14 18.77 27.39 -20.78
CA GLU A 14 18.53 28.56 -19.91
C GLU A 14 18.83 29.85 -20.69
N PHE A 15 17.86 30.75 -20.88
CA PHE A 15 18.23 32.12 -21.29
C PHE A 15 18.84 32.88 -20.10
N ALA A 16 19.93 33.59 -20.33
CA ALA A 16 20.56 34.41 -19.29
C ALA A 16 19.58 35.47 -18.73
N GLY A 17 19.24 35.31 -17.45
CA GLY A 17 18.30 36.14 -16.70
C GLY A 17 18.87 36.63 -15.38
N LEU A 18 18.00 37.17 -14.53
CA LEU A 18 18.33 37.52 -13.14
C LEU A 18 17.89 36.40 -12.19
N ALA A 19 18.53 36.34 -11.01
CA ALA A 19 18.32 35.46 -9.84
C ALA A 19 17.31 34.29 -9.98
N PRO A 20 15.97 34.51 -10.02
CA PRO A 20 14.96 33.45 -10.10
C PRO A 20 15.17 32.40 -11.20
N GLY A 21 15.50 32.83 -12.42
CA GLY A 21 15.70 31.93 -13.57
C GLY A 21 16.95 31.05 -13.41
N PRO A 22 18.13 31.66 -13.20
CA PRO A 22 19.36 30.95 -12.87
C PRO A 22 19.24 30.07 -11.62
N PHE A 23 18.45 30.44 -10.60
CA PHE A 23 18.21 29.59 -9.45
C PHE A 23 17.43 28.31 -9.79
N ALA A 24 16.38 28.40 -10.61
CA ALA A 24 15.67 27.21 -11.09
C ALA A 24 16.60 26.31 -11.92
N GLY A 25 17.42 26.88 -12.81
CA GLY A 25 18.43 26.13 -13.57
C GLY A 25 19.54 25.53 -12.69
N LEU A 26 19.90 26.18 -11.59
CA LEU A 26 20.88 25.70 -10.62
C LEU A 26 20.38 24.43 -9.92
N LEU A 27 19.13 24.44 -9.45
CA LEU A 27 18.49 23.26 -8.85
C LEU A 27 18.41 22.10 -9.84
N LEU A 28 18.07 22.35 -11.11
CA LEU A 28 18.06 21.30 -12.13
C LEU A 28 19.46 20.68 -12.33
N ALA A 29 20.51 21.50 -12.37
CA ALA A 29 21.90 21.04 -12.51
C ALA A 29 22.38 20.20 -11.31
N ASP A 30 22.05 20.62 -10.08
CA ASP A 30 22.47 19.91 -8.86
C ASP A 30 21.87 18.49 -8.75
N TYR A 31 20.71 18.25 -9.37
CA TYR A 31 20.06 16.94 -9.48
C TYR A 31 20.32 16.23 -10.82
N GLY A 32 21.31 16.68 -11.60
CA GLY A 32 21.88 15.95 -12.74
C GLY A 32 21.45 16.37 -14.14
N ALA A 33 20.64 17.42 -14.29
CA ALA A 33 20.28 17.91 -15.61
C ALA A 33 21.46 18.60 -16.30
N SER A 34 21.63 18.39 -17.61
CA SER A 34 22.60 19.13 -18.42
C SER A 34 22.04 20.52 -18.72
N VAL A 35 22.65 21.58 -18.17
CA VAL A 35 22.16 22.95 -18.31
C VAL A 35 23.08 23.78 -19.20
N LEU A 36 22.55 24.18 -20.37
CA LEU A 36 23.20 25.05 -21.34
C LEU A 36 22.60 26.46 -21.27
N ARG A 37 23.38 27.42 -20.79
CA ARG A 37 23.00 28.83 -20.71
C ARG A 37 23.30 29.57 -22.02
N ILE A 38 22.32 30.31 -22.52
CA ILE A 38 22.49 31.25 -23.63
C ILE A 38 22.79 32.63 -23.06
N ASP A 39 24.07 32.99 -23.06
CA ASP A 39 24.52 34.35 -22.74
C ASP A 39 24.46 35.26 -23.98
N ARG A 40 24.33 36.56 -23.74
CA ARG A 40 24.34 37.56 -24.80
C ARG A 40 25.74 37.65 -25.41
N ALA A 41 25.81 37.68 -26.75
CA ALA A 41 27.07 37.88 -27.46
C ALA A 41 27.81 39.15 -26.97
N HIS A 42 29.00 38.98 -26.40
CA HIS A 42 29.90 40.06 -26.01
C HIS A 42 30.71 40.53 -27.24
N PRO A 43 31.07 41.82 -27.38
CA PRO A 43 31.92 42.29 -28.49
C PRO A 43 33.26 41.53 -28.60
N SER A 44 33.81 41.09 -27.47
CA SER A 44 35.03 40.27 -27.38
C SER A 44 34.81 38.74 -27.48
N ALA A 45 33.61 38.27 -27.83
CA ALA A 45 33.31 36.83 -27.88
C ALA A 45 33.76 36.14 -29.19
N HIS A 46 34.30 36.89 -30.15
CA HIS A 46 34.87 36.32 -31.37
C HIS A 46 36.34 35.88 -31.13
N ALA A 47 36.72 34.74 -31.71
CA ALA A 47 37.97 34.07 -31.44
C ALA A 47 39.23 34.96 -31.59
N SER A 48 40.23 34.70 -30.74
CA SER A 48 41.60 35.28 -30.74
C SER A 48 41.81 36.68 -30.16
N SER A 49 40.87 37.28 -29.43
CA SER A 49 41.20 38.44 -28.57
C SER A 49 42.05 38.04 -27.37
N ALA A 50 43.20 38.70 -27.17
CA ALA A 50 44.12 38.46 -26.04
C ALA A 50 43.47 38.62 -24.64
N ASN A 51 42.35 39.34 -24.57
CA ASN A 51 41.47 39.41 -23.41
C ASN A 51 40.16 38.64 -23.72
N PRO A 52 39.90 37.47 -23.11
CA PRO A 52 38.59 36.82 -23.20
C PRO A 52 37.53 37.64 -22.47
N PRO A 53 36.22 37.45 -22.77
CA PRO A 53 35.16 38.11 -22.01
C PRO A 53 35.26 37.76 -20.51
N PRO A 54 34.95 38.71 -19.62
CA PRO A 54 34.93 38.45 -18.18
C PRO A 54 33.85 37.40 -17.84
N PRO A 55 34.02 36.66 -16.73
CA PRO A 55 32.95 35.84 -16.19
C PRO A 55 31.66 36.65 -15.97
N THR A 56 30.51 35.97 -16.05
CA THR A 56 29.25 36.56 -15.62
C THR A 56 29.31 36.96 -14.14
N PRO A 57 28.72 38.11 -13.74
CA PRO A 57 28.60 38.46 -12.31
C PRO A 57 27.60 37.57 -11.57
N ASP A 58 26.78 36.81 -12.29
CA ASP A 58 25.84 35.83 -11.75
C ASP A 58 26.57 34.67 -11.07
N GLN A 59 26.33 34.47 -9.77
CA GLN A 59 26.96 33.41 -8.97
C GLN A 59 26.19 32.08 -9.05
N LEU A 60 25.00 32.05 -9.68
CA LEU A 60 24.11 30.88 -9.73
C LEU A 60 24.43 29.99 -10.95
N THR A 61 25.72 29.78 -11.23
CA THR A 61 26.20 29.17 -12.48
C THR A 61 27.05 27.91 -12.33
N ARG A 62 27.23 27.37 -11.11
CA ARG A 62 27.92 26.07 -10.93
C ARG A 62 27.23 24.99 -11.76
N ARG A 63 28.02 24.05 -12.31
CA ARG A 63 27.56 22.89 -13.10
C ARG A 63 26.80 23.23 -14.39
N LYS A 64 26.79 24.50 -14.82
CA LYS A 64 26.24 24.94 -16.11
C LYS A 64 27.34 25.16 -17.12
N SER A 65 27.02 25.00 -18.40
CA SER A 65 27.86 25.43 -19.52
C SER A 65 27.21 26.63 -20.22
N SER A 66 27.98 27.43 -20.95
CA SER A 66 27.50 28.63 -21.63
C SER A 66 27.79 28.60 -23.13
N ILE A 67 26.89 29.20 -23.91
CA ILE A 67 27.13 29.63 -25.30
C ILE A 67 26.73 31.09 -25.47
N ALA A 68 27.56 31.86 -26.17
CA ALA A 68 27.30 33.26 -26.48
C ALA A 68 26.55 33.38 -27.82
N VAL A 69 25.28 33.78 -27.80
CA VAL A 69 24.44 33.87 -29.02
C VAL A 69 23.87 35.28 -29.18
N ASN A 70 23.99 35.84 -30.39
CA ASN A 70 23.31 37.09 -30.73
C ASN A 70 21.87 36.81 -31.19
N THR A 71 20.93 36.82 -30.25
CA THR A 71 19.52 36.52 -30.50
C THR A 71 18.78 37.57 -31.33
N LYS A 72 19.43 38.69 -31.70
CA LYS A 72 18.90 39.69 -32.63
C LYS A 72 19.16 39.35 -34.10
N THR A 73 20.02 38.37 -34.40
CA THR A 73 20.32 37.97 -35.79
C THR A 73 19.49 36.76 -36.23
N PRO A 74 19.09 36.69 -37.51
CA PRO A 74 18.41 35.50 -38.06
C PRO A 74 19.21 34.21 -37.84
N GLN A 75 20.54 34.28 -37.91
CA GLN A 75 21.45 33.17 -37.69
C GLN A 75 21.43 32.69 -36.22
N GLY A 76 21.45 33.61 -35.25
CA GLY A 76 21.34 33.26 -33.82
C GLY A 76 19.99 32.64 -33.46
N LEU A 77 18.90 33.13 -34.06
CA LEU A 77 17.57 32.54 -33.90
C LEU A 77 17.46 31.17 -34.60
N ALA A 78 18.08 30.99 -35.76
CA ALA A 78 18.15 29.69 -36.44
C ALA A 78 18.95 28.66 -35.64
N LEU A 79 20.03 29.07 -34.98
CA LEU A 79 20.79 28.23 -34.04
C LEU A 79 19.90 27.74 -32.89
N ILE A 80 19.20 28.64 -32.20
CA ILE A 80 18.29 28.27 -31.10
C ILE A 80 17.20 27.32 -31.60
N LYS A 81 16.56 27.63 -32.73
CA LYS A 81 15.52 26.75 -33.32
C LYS A 81 16.02 25.37 -33.72
N ARG A 82 17.33 25.19 -33.97
CA ARG A 82 17.96 23.87 -34.18
C ARG A 82 18.22 23.10 -32.89
N LEU A 83 18.36 23.76 -31.74
CA LEU A 83 18.54 23.12 -30.42
C LEU A 83 17.21 22.64 -29.81
N ILE A 84 16.11 23.36 -30.06
CA ILE A 84 14.78 23.06 -29.48
C ILE A 84 14.31 21.60 -29.67
N PRO A 85 14.46 20.94 -30.85
CA PRO A 85 14.09 19.54 -31.03
C PRO A 85 14.83 18.53 -30.14
N GLN A 86 15.98 18.93 -29.57
CA GLN A 86 16.83 18.12 -28.69
C GLN A 86 16.81 18.61 -27.23
N THR A 87 16.00 19.63 -26.92
CA THR A 87 15.90 20.26 -25.59
C THR A 87 14.66 19.75 -24.84
N ASP A 88 14.78 19.41 -23.56
CA ASP A 88 13.64 19.00 -22.72
C ASP A 88 12.93 20.20 -22.08
N ILE A 89 13.71 21.15 -21.56
CA ILE A 89 13.22 22.27 -20.75
C ILE A 89 13.84 23.57 -21.28
N LEU A 90 13.02 24.60 -21.49
CA LEU A 90 13.45 25.96 -21.81
C LEU A 90 13.05 26.90 -20.67
N ILE A 91 14.02 27.63 -20.10
CA ILE A 91 13.75 28.67 -19.09
C ILE A 91 13.71 30.04 -19.76
N ASP A 92 12.53 30.67 -19.74
CA ASP A 92 12.22 32.03 -20.22
C ASP A 92 12.11 33.00 -19.02
N PRO A 93 13.18 33.75 -18.67
CA PRO A 93 13.17 34.73 -17.58
C PRO A 93 12.69 36.12 -18.05
N PHE A 94 12.11 36.23 -19.26
CA PHE A 94 11.74 37.51 -19.82
C PHE A 94 10.31 37.92 -19.47
N ARG A 95 10.05 39.23 -19.56
CA ARG A 95 8.69 39.79 -19.43
C ARG A 95 7.77 39.29 -20.55
N PRO A 96 6.44 39.34 -20.35
CA PRO A 96 5.47 39.00 -21.38
C PRO A 96 5.77 39.66 -22.73
N GLY A 97 5.62 38.90 -23.82
CA GLY A 97 5.82 39.38 -25.19
C GLY A 97 7.27 39.51 -25.66
N VAL A 98 8.28 39.37 -24.80
CA VAL A 98 9.70 39.47 -25.24
C VAL A 98 10.12 38.26 -26.08
N LEU A 99 9.82 37.06 -25.61
CA LEU A 99 10.15 35.81 -26.30
C LEU A 99 9.39 35.69 -27.64
N GLU A 100 8.14 36.17 -27.65
CA GLU A 100 7.30 36.30 -28.84
C GLU A 100 7.90 37.28 -29.86
N LYS A 101 8.33 38.48 -29.42
CA LYS A 101 9.03 39.46 -30.27
C LYS A 101 10.37 38.95 -30.81
N MET A 102 11.02 38.00 -30.13
CA MET A 102 12.21 37.29 -30.62
C MET A 102 11.88 36.19 -31.64
N GLY A 103 10.61 35.95 -31.97
CA GLY A 103 10.20 34.92 -32.92
C GLY A 103 10.30 33.49 -32.36
N LEU A 104 10.22 33.36 -31.03
CA LEU A 104 10.29 32.11 -30.25
C LEU A 104 9.02 31.89 -29.41
N SER A 105 7.85 32.29 -29.93
CA SER A 105 6.54 32.11 -29.28
C SER A 105 6.32 30.65 -28.81
N PRO A 106 5.95 30.39 -27.53
CA PRO A 106 5.81 29.04 -26.99
C PRO A 106 4.83 28.16 -27.78
N SER A 107 3.60 28.63 -27.99
CA SER A 107 2.53 27.89 -28.67
C SER A 107 2.66 27.90 -30.19
N GLU A 108 3.11 29.00 -30.78
CA GLU A 108 3.14 29.14 -32.24
C GLU A 108 4.39 28.57 -32.89
N VAL A 109 5.51 28.49 -32.16
CA VAL A 109 6.83 28.10 -32.66
C VAL A 109 7.43 26.96 -31.85
N LEU A 110 7.66 27.13 -30.54
CA LEU A 110 8.49 26.21 -29.77
C LEU A 110 7.85 24.81 -29.62
N LEU A 111 6.60 24.75 -29.17
CA LEU A 111 5.86 23.50 -29.01
C LEU A 111 5.53 22.81 -30.36
N LYS A 112 5.59 23.54 -31.48
CA LYS A 112 5.49 22.94 -32.84
C LYS A 112 6.82 22.36 -33.31
N LEU A 113 7.95 22.94 -32.90
CA LEU A 113 9.29 22.38 -33.16
C LEU A 113 9.59 21.18 -32.26
N ASN A 114 9.06 21.18 -31.03
CA ASN A 114 9.18 20.08 -30.09
C ASN A 114 7.94 19.98 -29.18
N PRO A 115 6.98 19.07 -29.48
CA PRO A 115 5.81 18.84 -28.64
C PRO A 115 6.11 18.29 -27.24
N ARG A 116 7.35 17.84 -26.96
CA ARG A 116 7.82 17.36 -25.64
C ARG A 116 8.48 18.45 -24.79
N LEU A 117 8.64 19.66 -25.32
CA LEU A 117 9.34 20.76 -24.65
C LEU A 117 8.51 21.33 -23.50
N ILE A 118 9.13 21.47 -22.32
CA ILE A 118 8.57 22.22 -21.20
C ILE A 118 9.09 23.66 -21.29
N VAL A 119 8.20 24.64 -21.45
CA VAL A 119 8.57 26.07 -21.53
C VAL A 119 8.24 26.73 -20.20
N ALA A 120 9.25 26.89 -19.35
CA ALA A 120 9.13 27.49 -18.03
C ALA A 120 9.28 29.01 -18.11
N ARG A 121 8.16 29.72 -17.98
CA ARG A 121 8.07 31.18 -18.08
C ARG A 121 8.07 31.78 -16.68
N MET A 122 9.12 32.52 -16.38
CA MET A 122 9.37 33.17 -15.10
C MET A 122 9.15 34.67 -15.23
N THR A 123 8.08 35.19 -14.64
CA THR A 123 7.71 36.62 -14.70
C THR A 123 7.51 37.24 -13.33
N GLY A 124 8.01 38.47 -13.15
CA GLY A 124 7.83 39.23 -11.90
C GLY A 124 6.39 39.34 -11.42
N PHE A 125 5.57 40.02 -12.21
CA PHE A 125 4.13 40.15 -12.00
C PHE A 125 3.37 39.04 -12.75
N ARG A 126 2.13 38.79 -12.32
CA ARG A 126 1.12 38.06 -13.09
C ARG A 126 0.99 38.60 -14.52
N ARG A 127 0.84 37.70 -15.49
CA ARG A 127 0.78 38.00 -16.93
C ARG A 127 -0.55 38.60 -17.38
N ASP A 128 -1.61 38.28 -16.65
CA ASP A 128 -2.97 38.82 -16.73
C ASP A 128 -3.21 39.98 -15.75
N GLY A 129 -2.21 40.31 -14.92
CA GLY A 129 -2.33 41.33 -13.87
C GLY A 129 -2.12 42.76 -14.37
N LYS A 130 -2.69 43.74 -13.64
CA LYS A 130 -2.54 45.19 -13.87
C LYS A 130 -1.09 45.66 -14.10
N TYR A 131 -0.11 44.94 -13.56
CA TYR A 131 1.31 45.30 -13.60
C TYR A 131 2.14 44.45 -14.58
N ALA A 132 1.53 43.64 -15.46
CA ALA A 132 2.21 42.67 -16.33
C ALA A 132 3.37 43.26 -17.16
N ASP A 133 3.20 44.46 -17.72
CA ASP A 133 4.22 45.14 -18.54
C ASP A 133 5.26 45.94 -17.72
N MET A 134 5.00 46.15 -16.42
CA MET A 134 5.83 47.03 -15.58
C MET A 134 7.20 46.44 -15.26
N ALA A 135 8.14 47.32 -14.96
CA ALA A 135 9.38 46.94 -14.30
C ALA A 135 9.14 46.71 -12.81
N GLY A 136 9.80 45.69 -12.26
CA GLY A 136 9.83 45.44 -10.83
C GLY A 136 11.14 44.76 -10.43
N HIS A 137 11.42 44.80 -9.14
CA HIS A 137 12.37 43.97 -8.42
C HIS A 137 11.62 43.24 -7.29
N ASP A 138 12.26 42.28 -6.62
CA ASP A 138 11.71 41.49 -5.51
C ASP A 138 10.72 42.26 -4.61
N ILE A 139 11.16 43.39 -4.04
CA ILE A 139 10.37 44.25 -3.14
C ILE A 139 9.03 44.71 -3.74
N ASN A 140 8.97 44.94 -5.05
CA ASN A 140 7.73 45.33 -5.73
C ASN A 140 6.76 44.15 -5.88
N TYR A 141 7.28 42.94 -6.09
CA TYR A 141 6.48 41.72 -6.15
C TYR A 141 5.94 41.36 -4.76
N LEU A 142 6.77 41.49 -3.72
CA LEU A 142 6.36 41.33 -2.32
C LEU A 142 5.34 42.39 -1.86
N ALA A 143 5.43 43.62 -2.38
CA ALA A 143 4.44 44.66 -2.10
C ALA A 143 3.06 44.30 -2.68
N VAL A 144 3.02 43.80 -3.93
CA VAL A 144 1.77 43.44 -4.60
C VAL A 144 1.17 42.12 -4.10
N SER A 145 1.99 41.17 -3.64
CA SER A 145 1.51 39.92 -3.03
C SER A 145 0.90 40.11 -1.64
N GLY A 146 1.05 41.30 -1.05
CA GLY A 146 0.65 41.64 0.32
C GLY A 146 1.67 41.25 1.39
N VAL A 147 2.60 40.33 1.08
CA VAL A 147 3.56 39.76 2.06
C VAL A 147 4.44 40.84 2.70
N LEU A 148 4.89 41.84 1.92
CA LEU A 148 5.74 42.91 2.46
C LEU A 148 5.07 43.64 3.65
N SER A 149 3.75 43.84 3.61
CA SER A 149 3.01 44.53 4.68
C SER A 149 3.08 43.85 6.04
N MET A 150 3.40 42.55 6.06
CA MET A 150 3.42 41.69 7.24
C MET A 150 4.79 41.61 7.91
N LEU A 151 5.85 42.12 7.27
CA LEU A 151 7.24 41.96 7.70
C LEU A 151 7.79 43.24 8.34
N GLY A 152 8.39 43.14 9.54
CA GLY A 152 8.93 44.26 10.31
C GLY A 152 8.24 44.44 11.67
N ARG A 153 8.71 45.38 12.50
CA ARG A 153 8.15 45.65 13.84
C ARG A 153 6.87 46.51 13.78
N ALA A 154 6.16 46.53 14.91
CA ALA A 154 5.06 47.44 15.16
C ALA A 154 5.54 48.90 15.17
N GLY A 155 4.77 49.82 14.59
CA GLY A 155 5.12 51.25 14.47
C GLY A 155 6.22 51.58 13.45
N GLU A 156 7.03 50.61 13.01
CA GLU A 156 8.06 50.81 12.00
C GLU A 156 7.55 50.64 10.56
N LYS A 157 8.35 51.05 9.57
CA LYS A 157 8.06 50.78 8.15
C LYS A 157 8.19 49.28 7.83
N PRO A 158 7.47 48.76 6.82
CA PRO A 158 7.66 47.39 6.34
C PRO A 158 9.12 47.08 5.97
N TYR A 159 9.58 45.88 6.33
CA TYR A 159 10.93 45.39 6.11
C TYR A 159 11.02 44.47 4.89
N ALA A 160 11.97 44.72 3.99
CA ALA A 160 12.21 43.89 2.81
C ALA A 160 13.19 42.74 3.16
N PRO A 161 12.81 41.46 3.00
CA PRO A 161 13.61 40.29 3.40
C PRO A 161 14.69 39.93 2.36
N ALA A 162 15.59 40.89 2.08
CA ALA A 162 16.51 40.87 0.95
C ALA A 162 15.76 40.53 -0.36
N ASN A 163 16.19 39.51 -1.10
CA ASN A 163 15.46 38.94 -2.24
C ASN A 163 15.13 37.45 -2.06
N ILE A 164 15.06 36.98 -0.79
CA ILE A 164 14.90 35.56 -0.47
C ILE A 164 13.44 35.10 -0.70
N VAL A 165 12.47 35.93 -0.33
CA VAL A 165 11.05 35.53 -0.35
C VAL A 165 10.43 35.67 -1.75
N GLY A 166 10.74 36.74 -2.49
CA GLY A 166 10.16 36.98 -3.81
C GLY A 166 10.89 36.23 -4.93
N ASP A 167 12.15 36.60 -5.19
CA ASP A 167 12.94 36.06 -6.30
C ASP A 167 13.26 34.56 -6.11
N PHE A 168 13.80 34.16 -4.95
CA PHE A 168 14.20 32.76 -4.73
C PHE A 168 13.02 31.85 -4.33
N GLY A 169 12.28 32.20 -3.27
CA GLY A 169 11.15 31.42 -2.77
C GLY A 169 9.94 31.44 -3.70
N GLY A 170 9.35 32.62 -3.93
CA GLY A 170 8.15 32.78 -4.75
C GLY A 170 8.38 32.62 -6.25
N GLY A 171 9.59 32.89 -6.74
CA GLY A 171 9.99 32.73 -8.14
C GLY A 171 10.64 31.37 -8.39
N GLY A 172 11.96 31.30 -8.16
CA GLY A 172 12.80 30.20 -8.62
C GLY A 172 12.38 28.82 -8.12
N LEU A 173 12.04 28.68 -6.83
CA LEU A 173 11.59 27.41 -6.26
C LEU A 173 10.21 26.98 -6.80
N VAL A 174 9.25 27.91 -6.92
CA VAL A 174 7.92 27.64 -7.51
C VAL A 174 8.03 27.22 -8.97
N CYS A 175 8.94 27.83 -9.74
CA CYS A 175 9.22 27.43 -11.11
C CYS A 175 9.86 26.05 -11.21
N PHE A 176 10.81 25.73 -10.32
CA PHE A 176 11.37 24.38 -10.22
C PHE A 176 10.28 23.33 -9.93
N VAL A 177 9.38 23.60 -8.97
CA VAL A 177 8.21 22.75 -8.71
C VAL A 177 7.31 22.62 -9.94
N GLY A 178 7.01 23.74 -10.63
CA GLY A 178 6.21 23.72 -11.86
C GLY A 178 6.85 22.90 -12.99
N ILE A 179 8.17 22.95 -13.14
CA ILE A 179 8.94 22.12 -14.07
C ILE A 179 8.84 20.64 -13.69
N LEU A 180 8.98 20.28 -12.41
CA LEU A 180 8.81 18.90 -11.95
C LEU A 180 7.38 18.38 -12.21
N LEU A 181 6.35 19.18 -11.94
CA LEU A 181 4.96 18.83 -12.25
C LEU A 181 4.76 18.63 -13.77
N ALA A 182 5.38 19.47 -14.61
CA ALA A 182 5.32 19.32 -16.05
C ALA A 182 6.11 18.12 -16.58
N LEU A 183 7.24 17.75 -15.95
CA LEU A 183 7.96 16.51 -16.25
C LEU A 183 7.09 15.29 -15.91
N LEU A 184 6.48 15.24 -14.72
CA LEU A 184 5.58 14.15 -14.32
C LEU A 184 4.38 14.01 -15.27
N GLN A 185 3.79 15.11 -15.73
CA GLN A 185 2.72 15.09 -16.72
C GLN A 185 3.21 14.66 -18.12
N ARG A 186 4.43 15.06 -18.50
CA ARG A 186 5.07 14.67 -19.76
C ARG A 186 5.40 13.19 -19.82
N GLU A 187 5.81 12.57 -18.71
CA GLU A 187 6.02 11.11 -18.67
C GLU A 187 4.70 10.34 -18.87
N ARG A 188 3.57 10.86 -18.36
CA ARG A 188 2.25 10.24 -18.54
C ARG A 188 1.63 10.44 -19.93
N THR A 189 1.84 11.60 -20.54
CA THR A 189 1.15 12.01 -21.79
C THR A 189 2.03 12.02 -23.01
N GLY A 190 3.35 11.94 -22.83
CA GLY A 190 4.33 12.19 -23.87
C GLY A 190 4.46 13.66 -24.31
N LEU A 191 3.67 14.59 -23.75
CA LEU A 191 3.58 15.99 -24.19
C LEU A 191 4.16 16.96 -23.15
N GLY A 192 4.91 17.94 -23.63
CA GLY A 192 5.36 19.09 -22.85
C GLY A 192 4.29 20.19 -22.78
N GLN A 193 4.52 21.18 -21.93
CA GLN A 193 3.58 22.28 -21.72
C GLN A 193 4.28 23.57 -21.31
N VAL A 194 3.53 24.67 -21.29
CA VAL A 194 3.99 25.94 -20.72
C VAL A 194 3.77 25.90 -19.20
N VAL A 195 4.83 26.15 -18.45
CA VAL A 195 4.76 26.37 -17.00
C VAL A 195 4.82 27.87 -16.77
N GLU A 196 3.78 28.47 -16.19
CA GLU A 196 3.79 29.89 -15.83
C GLU A 196 4.01 30.02 -14.31
N ALA A 197 5.13 30.65 -13.93
CA ALA A 197 5.49 30.93 -12.55
C ALA A 197 5.71 32.44 -12.37
N ASN A 198 5.19 33.01 -11.28
CA ASN A 198 5.39 34.42 -10.96
C ASN A 198 5.58 34.67 -9.45
N MET A 199 6.43 35.66 -9.13
CA MET A 199 6.88 35.93 -7.77
C MET A 199 5.74 36.45 -6.88
N VAL A 200 4.79 37.20 -7.45
CA VAL A 200 3.63 37.70 -6.70
C VAL A 200 2.80 36.54 -6.15
N ASP A 201 2.49 35.55 -6.99
CA ASP A 201 1.68 34.41 -6.58
C ASP A 201 2.44 33.41 -5.72
N GLY A 202 3.69 33.11 -6.06
CA GLY A 202 4.51 32.24 -5.23
C GLY A 202 4.67 32.81 -3.82
N SER A 203 4.99 34.10 -3.69
CA SER A 203 5.07 34.75 -2.38
C SER A 203 3.72 34.79 -1.68
N GLY A 204 2.64 35.11 -2.41
CA GLY A 204 1.29 35.13 -1.87
C GLY A 204 0.81 33.76 -1.37
N PHE A 205 1.25 32.68 -2.01
CA PHE A 205 0.99 31.30 -1.62
C PHE A 205 1.82 30.86 -0.41
N LEU A 206 3.10 31.26 -0.34
CA LEU A 206 3.94 31.05 0.85
C LEU A 206 3.31 31.68 2.12
N ALA A 207 2.55 32.76 1.98
CA ALA A 207 1.80 33.40 3.06
C ALA A 207 0.39 32.83 3.31
N SER A 208 0.05 31.62 2.85
CA SER A 208 -1.30 31.05 3.00
C SER A 208 -1.74 30.90 4.47
N MET A 209 -0.90 30.33 5.34
CA MET A 209 -1.22 30.13 6.76
C MET A 209 -1.55 31.46 7.49
N PRO A 210 -0.70 32.50 7.45
CA PRO A 210 -1.02 33.77 8.10
C PRO A 210 -2.19 34.51 7.42
N ARG A 211 -2.38 34.35 6.09
CA ARG A 211 -3.53 34.92 5.37
C ARG A 211 -4.87 34.34 5.84
N PHE A 212 -4.98 33.02 5.98
CA PHE A 212 -6.18 32.39 6.53
C PHE A 212 -6.35 32.61 8.04
N ALA A 213 -5.28 32.97 8.75
CA ALA A 213 -5.30 33.31 10.17
C ALA A 213 -5.78 34.75 10.46
N MET A 214 -5.95 35.61 9.44
CA MET A 214 -6.48 36.97 9.63
C MET A 214 -7.94 36.97 10.13
N ASP A 215 -8.76 36.03 9.67
CA ASP A 215 -10.15 35.86 10.11
C ASP A 215 -10.29 35.10 11.45
N ARG A 216 -9.19 34.50 11.94
CA ARG A 216 -9.15 33.74 13.20
C ARG A 216 -8.55 34.59 14.32
N LYS A 217 -9.41 35.04 15.24
CA LYS A 217 -9.02 35.80 16.43
C LYS A 217 -7.86 35.12 17.16
N GLY A 218 -6.82 35.91 17.48
CA GLY A 218 -5.72 35.50 18.34
C GLY A 218 -4.40 35.16 17.65
N THR A 219 -4.37 34.85 16.35
CA THR A 219 -3.13 34.38 15.68
C THR A 219 -2.49 35.42 14.76
N TRP A 220 -3.25 36.01 13.82
CA TRP A 220 -2.76 37.02 12.86
C TRP A 220 -3.79 38.14 12.60
N ASP A 221 -4.62 38.41 13.61
CA ASP A 221 -5.79 39.29 13.57
C ASP A 221 -5.49 40.78 13.84
N ARG A 222 -4.20 41.16 13.95
CA ARG A 222 -3.78 42.52 14.35
C ARG A 222 -2.67 43.10 13.48
N GLU A 223 -2.35 44.36 13.76
CA GLU A 223 -1.25 45.09 13.13
C GLU A 223 0.08 44.33 13.21
N ARG A 224 0.90 44.49 12.16
CA ARG A 224 2.25 43.94 12.05
C ARG A 224 3.07 44.17 13.32
N GLY A 225 3.76 43.13 13.77
CA GLY A 225 4.64 43.14 14.94
C GLY A 225 3.90 43.06 16.28
N THR A 226 2.62 42.70 16.28
CA THR A 226 1.79 42.54 17.49
C THR A 226 1.08 41.18 17.57
N ASN A 227 1.36 40.29 16.61
CA ASN A 227 0.80 38.95 16.50
C ASN A 227 1.73 37.91 17.15
N LEU A 228 1.33 36.63 17.10
CA LEU A 228 2.06 35.56 17.78
C LEU A 228 3.42 35.25 17.13
N LEU A 229 3.51 35.34 15.79
CA LEU A 229 4.64 34.86 14.99
C LEU A 229 5.33 35.94 14.14
N ASP A 230 5.01 37.22 14.36
CA ASP A 230 5.63 38.37 13.67
C ASP A 230 6.54 39.22 14.59
N GLY A 231 6.98 38.65 15.72
CA GLY A 231 7.80 39.32 16.73
C GLY A 231 7.00 40.12 17.76
N GLY A 232 5.68 39.97 17.82
CA GLY A 232 4.85 40.54 18.90
C GLY A 232 4.98 39.78 20.23
N ALA A 233 4.95 38.45 20.19
CA ALA A 233 5.07 37.60 21.38
C ALA A 233 6.52 37.55 21.93
N PRO A 234 6.76 37.77 23.24
CA PRO A 234 8.11 37.77 23.81
C PRO A 234 8.86 36.43 23.74
N PHE A 235 8.13 35.32 23.69
CA PHE A 235 8.68 33.97 23.54
C PHE A 235 8.79 33.53 22.06
N TYR A 236 8.60 34.46 21.12
CA TYR A 236 8.85 34.27 19.69
C TYR A 236 9.56 35.52 19.13
N ASP A 237 10.81 35.72 19.53
CA ASP A 237 11.55 36.96 19.27
C ASP A 237 13.08 36.81 19.36
N THR A 238 13.82 37.85 18.99
CA THR A 238 15.28 37.96 19.17
C THR A 238 15.66 38.94 20.28
N TYR A 239 16.68 38.57 21.07
CA TYR A 239 17.19 39.34 22.21
C TYR A 239 18.69 39.58 22.10
N GLU A 240 19.10 40.83 22.35
CA GLU A 240 20.51 41.25 22.34
C GLU A 240 21.25 40.74 23.59
N THR A 241 22.45 40.19 23.41
CA THR A 241 23.32 39.68 24.48
C THR A 241 24.35 40.71 24.91
N LYS A 242 25.09 40.44 26.01
CA LYS A 242 26.08 41.35 26.61
C LYS A 242 27.16 41.87 25.66
N ASP A 243 27.52 41.05 24.68
CA ASP A 243 28.53 41.25 23.65
C ASP A 243 27.98 41.87 22.35
N GLY A 244 26.69 42.24 22.30
CA GLY A 244 26.03 42.78 21.11
C GLY A 244 25.65 41.72 20.06
N GLY A 245 25.81 40.44 20.40
CA GLY A 245 25.20 39.33 19.66
C GLY A 245 23.69 39.23 19.91
N PHE A 246 23.04 38.24 19.31
CA PHE A 246 21.62 37.98 19.52
C PHE A 246 21.32 36.49 19.72
N MET A 247 20.35 36.20 20.59
CA MET A 247 19.70 34.89 20.72
C MET A 247 18.28 34.97 20.13
N ALA A 248 17.87 33.95 19.39
CA ALA A 248 16.51 33.75 18.90
C ALA A 248 15.77 32.76 19.81
N VAL A 249 14.55 33.15 20.20
CA VAL A 249 13.65 32.39 21.08
C VAL A 249 12.39 32.04 20.30
N GLY A 250 11.96 30.77 20.36
CA GLY A 250 10.78 30.26 19.66
C GLY A 250 9.92 29.31 20.50
N ALA A 251 9.84 29.54 21.82
CA ALA A 251 9.17 28.66 22.79
C ALA A 251 7.63 28.85 22.79
N LEU A 252 6.97 28.36 21.74
CA LEU A 252 5.52 28.50 21.54
C LEU A 252 4.69 27.52 22.37
N GLU A 253 5.21 26.34 22.65
CA GLU A 253 4.57 25.29 23.45
C GLU A 253 4.90 25.43 24.95
N PRO A 254 4.00 25.03 25.88
CA PRO A 254 4.22 25.20 27.32
C PRO A 254 5.52 24.55 27.83
N GLN A 255 5.82 23.31 27.43
CA GLN A 255 7.00 22.60 27.94
C GLN A 255 8.33 23.25 27.51
N PHE A 256 8.39 23.81 26.30
CA PHE A 256 9.59 24.51 25.81
C PHE A 256 9.73 25.88 26.48
N PHE A 257 8.60 26.53 26.80
CA PHE A 257 8.58 27.76 27.58
C PHE A 257 9.06 27.57 29.02
N GLU A 258 8.71 26.45 29.67
CA GLU A 258 9.25 26.08 30.98
C GLU A 258 10.77 25.82 30.92
N ALA A 259 11.25 25.13 29.89
CA ALA A 259 12.68 24.94 29.66
C ALA A 259 13.42 26.27 29.43
N LEU A 260 12.82 27.22 28.70
CA LEU A 260 13.35 28.59 28.53
C LEU A 260 13.43 29.34 29.87
N LEU A 261 12.35 29.35 30.67
CA LEU A 261 12.35 30.01 31.99
C LEU A 261 13.42 29.40 32.92
N LYS A 262 13.56 28.07 32.90
CA LYS A 262 14.59 27.35 33.66
C LYS A 262 16.00 27.73 33.24
N GLY A 263 16.29 27.79 31.94
CA GLY A 263 17.61 28.19 31.41
C GLY A 263 17.93 29.67 31.63
N LEU A 264 16.93 30.56 31.61
CA LEU A 264 17.08 31.97 31.96
C LEU A 264 17.11 32.23 33.48
N GLU A 265 16.89 31.21 34.31
CA GLU A 265 16.76 31.32 35.78
C GLU A 265 15.69 32.33 36.21
N ILE A 266 14.57 32.38 35.49
CA ILE A 266 13.41 33.26 35.75
C ILE A 266 12.29 32.46 36.40
N LYS A 267 11.73 32.96 37.51
CA LYS A 267 10.56 32.34 38.14
C LYS A 267 9.24 32.80 37.48
N ALA A 268 8.21 31.98 37.55
CA ALA A 268 6.90 32.27 36.94
C ALA A 268 6.24 33.55 37.49
N GLU A 269 6.57 33.98 38.71
CA GLU A 269 6.04 35.22 39.29
C GLU A 269 6.71 36.48 38.69
N GLU A 270 7.92 36.36 38.14
CA GLU A 270 8.65 37.47 37.52
C GLU A 270 8.00 37.91 36.19
N ILE A 271 7.52 36.96 35.39
CA ILE A 271 6.82 37.24 34.12
C ILE A 271 5.42 37.86 34.31
N GLY A 272 4.82 37.70 35.49
CA GLY A 272 3.62 38.44 35.90
C GLY A 272 2.28 37.84 35.46
N GLY A 273 2.23 36.58 35.02
CA GLY A 273 0.99 35.87 34.69
C GLY A 273 1.19 34.79 33.61
N ASP A 274 0.08 34.39 32.99
CA ASP A 274 0.07 33.50 31.82
C ASP A 274 0.85 34.14 30.66
N ARG A 275 1.74 33.36 30.04
CA ARG A 275 2.48 33.76 28.84
C ARG A 275 1.56 34.20 27.70
N MET A 276 0.36 33.63 27.58
CA MET A 276 -0.60 33.98 26.53
C MET A 276 -1.39 35.27 26.83
N ASP A 277 -1.37 35.79 28.06
CA ASP A 277 -1.96 37.11 28.34
C ASP A 277 -1.07 38.23 27.77
N ARG A 278 -1.50 38.77 26.63
CA ARG A 278 -0.83 39.88 25.93
C ARG A 278 -0.61 41.12 26.79
N ARG A 279 -1.34 41.31 27.91
CA ARG A 279 -1.12 42.40 28.86
C ARG A 279 0.22 42.28 29.59
N THR A 280 0.72 41.06 29.77
CA THR A 280 2.00 40.78 30.43
C THR A 280 3.18 40.80 29.47
N TRP A 281 2.95 40.81 28.15
CA TRP A 281 4.00 40.68 27.13
C TRP A 281 5.06 41.77 27.20
N GLN A 282 4.69 43.02 27.49
CA GLN A 282 5.68 44.10 27.65
C GLN A 282 6.62 43.79 28.82
N ARG A 283 6.08 43.39 29.97
CA ARG A 283 6.87 43.02 31.17
C ARG A 283 7.75 41.80 30.92
N GLN A 284 7.21 40.74 30.29
CA GLN A 284 8.00 39.57 29.88
C GLN A 284 9.20 39.96 29.02
N ARG A 285 8.96 40.79 27.99
CA ARG A 285 9.99 41.29 27.07
C ARG A 285 11.06 42.10 27.79
N GLU A 286 10.69 42.95 28.74
CA GLU A 286 11.63 43.70 29.59
C GLU A 286 12.49 42.77 30.48
N VAL A 287 11.89 41.72 31.06
CA VAL A 287 12.63 40.71 31.86
C VAL A 287 13.59 39.91 30.97
N TYR A 288 13.15 39.40 29.83
CA TYR A 288 13.99 38.63 28.91
C TYR A 288 15.14 39.48 28.35
N THR A 289 14.86 40.71 27.93
CA THR A 289 15.90 41.66 27.46
C THR A 289 16.94 41.92 28.55
N ARG A 290 16.53 42.02 29.82
CA ARG A 290 17.45 42.19 30.94
C ARG A 290 18.33 40.95 31.13
N ARG A 291 17.71 39.76 31.26
CA ARG A 291 18.45 38.51 31.49
C ARG A 291 19.43 38.22 30.35
N PHE A 292 18.99 38.29 29.09
CA PHE A 292 19.89 38.03 27.95
C PHE A 292 21.13 38.95 27.91
N LYS A 293 21.04 40.19 28.42
CA LYS A 293 22.18 41.11 28.54
C LYS A 293 23.16 40.82 29.69
N GLU A 294 22.88 39.85 30.56
CA GLU A 294 23.75 39.49 31.69
C GLU A 294 24.94 38.61 31.27
N LYS A 295 24.76 37.78 30.23
CA LYS A 295 25.79 36.88 29.66
C LYS A 295 26.02 37.16 28.16
N THR A 296 27.17 36.74 27.64
CA THR A 296 27.53 36.79 26.21
C THR A 296 26.77 35.74 25.40
N ARG A 297 26.79 35.82 24.06
CA ARG A 297 26.09 34.85 23.20
C ARG A 297 26.58 33.41 23.46
N VAL A 298 27.90 33.21 23.50
CA VAL A 298 28.51 31.89 23.72
C VAL A 298 28.19 31.32 25.10
N GLU A 299 28.08 32.16 26.13
CA GLU A 299 27.64 31.72 27.47
C GLU A 299 26.16 31.31 27.50
N TRP A 300 25.30 31.88 26.64
CA TRP A 300 23.91 31.43 26.48
C TRP A 300 23.79 30.19 25.59
N GLU A 301 24.59 30.06 24.54
CA GLU A 301 24.73 28.83 23.73
C GLU A 301 25.01 27.64 24.67
N ALA A 302 26.02 27.75 25.53
CA ALA A 302 26.37 26.71 26.51
C ALA A 302 25.29 26.38 27.56
N VAL A 303 24.28 27.24 27.75
CA VAL A 303 23.13 27.01 28.65
C VAL A 303 21.98 26.31 27.93
N PHE A 304 21.76 26.60 26.65
CA PHE A 304 20.61 26.11 25.89
C PHE A 304 20.93 24.96 24.94
N ASP A 305 22.19 24.74 24.57
CA ASP A 305 22.62 23.62 23.73
C ASP A 305 22.23 22.27 24.36
N GLY A 306 21.55 21.43 23.58
CA GLY A 306 21.02 20.15 24.04
C GLY A 306 19.75 20.24 24.90
N THR A 307 19.13 21.42 25.03
CA THR A 307 17.86 21.62 25.73
C THR A 307 16.70 21.85 24.75
N ASP A 308 15.49 21.43 25.14
CA ASP A 308 14.25 21.70 24.38
C ASP A 308 13.69 23.12 24.63
N ALA A 309 14.54 24.12 24.95
CA ALA A 309 14.11 25.48 25.26
C ALA A 309 13.75 26.34 24.03
N CYS A 310 13.91 25.80 22.82
CA CYS A 310 13.75 26.52 21.54
C CYS A 310 14.50 27.87 21.51
N CYS A 311 15.70 27.92 22.09
CA CYS A 311 16.56 29.10 22.19
C CYS A 311 17.90 28.83 21.50
N THR A 312 18.30 29.65 20.53
CA THR A 312 19.48 29.40 19.67
C THR A 312 20.20 30.70 19.30
N PRO A 313 21.50 30.68 18.97
CA PRO A 313 22.25 31.87 18.57
C PRO A 313 21.84 32.35 17.17
N VAL A 314 21.75 33.67 16.99
CA VAL A 314 21.65 34.29 15.66
C VAL A 314 23.06 34.40 15.08
N LEU A 315 23.37 33.53 14.11
CA LEU A 315 24.67 33.48 13.46
C LEU A 315 24.75 34.44 12.26
N THR A 316 25.89 35.11 12.12
CA THR A 316 26.21 35.94 10.96
C THR A 316 26.75 35.11 9.80
N GLN A 317 26.63 35.64 8.58
CA GLN A 317 27.21 35.03 7.38
C GLN A 317 28.75 34.89 7.45
N GLN A 318 29.42 35.72 8.25
CA GLN A 318 30.88 35.67 8.40
C GLN A 318 31.33 34.55 9.35
N GLU A 319 30.56 34.27 10.40
CA GLU A 319 30.78 33.14 11.31
C GLU A 319 30.52 31.81 10.58
N LEU A 320 29.37 31.70 9.88
CA LEU A 320 29.05 30.53 9.06
C LEU A 320 30.15 30.24 8.02
N ARG A 321 30.71 31.26 7.37
CA ARG A 321 31.83 31.09 6.42
C ARG A 321 33.12 30.61 7.10
N ARG A 322 33.48 31.18 8.25
CA ARG A 322 34.77 30.94 8.92
C ARG A 322 34.83 29.62 9.68
N GLU A 323 33.76 29.30 10.41
CA GLU A 323 33.74 28.17 11.35
C GLU A 323 33.16 26.90 10.75
N ARG A 324 32.24 27.03 9.79
CA ARG A 324 31.46 25.91 9.23
C ARG A 324 31.52 25.79 7.71
N GLY A 325 32.24 26.66 7.01
CA GLY A 325 32.29 26.66 5.54
C GLY A 325 30.92 26.78 4.88
N PHE A 326 29.98 27.46 5.54
CA PHE A 326 28.54 27.52 5.25
C PHE A 326 27.72 26.20 5.38
N ASP A 327 28.31 25.07 5.79
CA ASP A 327 27.63 23.75 5.95
C ASP A 327 26.63 23.48 4.81
N GLN A 328 27.13 23.54 3.56
CA GLN A 328 26.27 23.39 2.40
C GLN A 328 25.72 21.96 2.32
N ARG A 329 24.39 21.86 2.41
CA ARG A 329 23.62 20.63 2.18
C ARG A 329 22.68 20.86 1.00
N PRO A 330 22.21 19.80 0.32
CA PRO A 330 21.21 19.97 -0.73
C PRO A 330 19.90 20.45 -0.13
N ILE A 331 19.11 21.15 -0.93
CA ILE A 331 17.76 21.57 -0.53
C ILE A 331 16.84 20.37 -0.20
N VAL A 332 17.04 19.22 -0.85
CA VAL A 332 16.37 17.94 -0.56
C VAL A 332 17.37 16.78 -0.63
N THR A 333 17.46 15.98 0.42
CA THR A 333 18.30 14.77 0.45
C THR A 333 17.51 13.56 -0.07
N LEU A 334 17.93 13.01 -1.21
CA LEU A 334 17.41 11.77 -1.78
C LEU A 334 18.36 10.61 -1.46
N ARG A 335 17.84 9.48 -0.94
CA ARG A 335 18.67 8.37 -0.45
C ARG A 335 19.16 7.42 -1.54
N ASN A 336 18.30 7.12 -2.52
CA ASN A 336 18.58 6.08 -3.52
C ASN A 336 19.10 6.67 -4.85
N SER A 337 18.64 7.87 -5.20
CA SER A 337 19.07 8.69 -6.34
C SER A 337 19.57 10.06 -5.82
N PRO A 338 20.70 10.10 -5.10
CA PRO A 338 21.27 11.35 -4.60
C PRO A 338 21.62 12.28 -5.77
N GLY A 339 21.73 13.58 -5.50
CA GLY A 339 22.24 14.53 -6.49
C GLY A 339 23.74 14.37 -6.71
N HIS A 340 24.35 15.41 -7.29
CA HIS A 340 25.81 15.53 -7.26
C HIS A 340 26.29 15.96 -5.87
N ALA A 341 27.32 15.28 -5.37
CA ALA A 341 27.97 15.55 -4.10
C ALA A 341 28.42 17.02 -3.96
N ILE A 342 28.58 17.52 -2.74
CA ILE A 342 28.94 18.94 -2.52
C ILE A 342 30.46 19.13 -2.40
N GLN A 343 31.20 18.07 -2.05
CA GLN A 343 32.66 18.05 -1.95
C GLN A 343 33.21 16.70 -2.47
N GLU A 344 34.29 16.75 -3.25
CA GLU A 344 35.02 15.59 -3.74
C GLU A 344 35.61 14.72 -2.60
N GLY A 345 35.80 13.43 -2.85
CA GLY A 345 36.46 12.48 -1.94
C GLY A 345 35.71 11.16 -1.77
N GLU A 346 36.33 10.20 -1.10
CA GLU A 346 35.79 8.84 -0.95
C GLU A 346 34.42 8.81 -0.24
N ALA A 347 33.60 7.84 -0.64
CA ALA A 347 32.19 7.74 -0.26
C ALA A 347 31.94 6.89 0.99
N GLU A 348 32.90 6.07 1.42
CA GLU A 348 32.73 5.18 2.57
C GLU A 348 32.74 5.98 3.89
N GLY A 349 31.64 5.89 4.65
CA GLY A 349 31.56 6.36 6.05
C GLY A 349 30.85 7.69 6.31
N ARG A 350 30.57 8.52 5.30
CA ARG A 350 29.87 9.82 5.53
C ARG A 350 28.43 9.63 6.00
N GLN A 351 28.03 10.35 7.04
CA GLN A 351 26.64 10.33 7.51
C GLN A 351 25.74 11.16 6.60
N ALA A 352 24.48 10.76 6.42
CA ALA A 352 23.52 11.51 5.59
C ALA A 352 23.27 12.96 6.09
N ALA A 353 23.64 13.26 7.35
CA ALA A 353 23.59 14.59 7.94
C ALA A 353 24.69 15.55 7.42
N GLU A 354 25.78 15.04 6.83
CA GLU A 354 26.97 15.83 6.44
C GLU A 354 26.91 16.34 4.98
N GLY A 355 25.74 16.27 4.33
CA GLY A 355 25.52 16.73 2.95
C GLY A 355 25.72 15.64 1.91
N GLN A 356 24.64 14.93 1.57
CA GLN A 356 24.62 13.71 0.71
C GLN A 356 25.64 12.65 1.11
N GLY A 357 25.24 11.75 2.01
CA GLY A 357 25.91 10.45 2.11
C GLY A 357 25.87 9.75 0.75
N ILE A 358 27.02 9.22 0.30
CA ILE A 358 27.23 8.51 -0.98
C ILE A 358 26.54 9.21 -2.17
N GLY A 359 26.81 10.50 -2.39
CA GLY A 359 26.44 11.19 -3.64
C GLY A 359 27.23 10.68 -4.85
N VAL A 360 26.83 11.10 -6.06
CA VAL A 360 27.66 10.91 -7.27
C VAL A 360 28.75 12.00 -7.31
N GLU A 361 29.95 11.65 -7.76
CA GLU A 361 31.10 12.57 -7.83
C GLU A 361 30.75 13.91 -8.50
N GLY A 362 31.36 14.97 -7.96
CA GLY A 362 31.18 16.36 -8.38
C GLY A 362 31.42 17.35 -7.22
N ASP A 363 31.81 18.57 -7.56
CA ASP A 363 32.00 19.68 -6.63
C ASP A 363 30.77 20.60 -6.60
N GLY A 364 30.43 21.12 -5.40
CA GLY A 364 29.31 22.01 -5.14
C GLY A 364 29.72 23.45 -4.78
N TRP A 365 30.96 23.70 -4.33
CA TRP A 365 31.42 25.04 -3.91
C TRP A 365 32.36 25.68 -4.92
N SER A 366 31.81 26.09 -6.07
CA SER A 366 32.53 26.95 -7.03
C SER A 366 32.05 28.40 -6.95
N GLU A 367 32.88 29.28 -6.37
CA GLU A 367 32.78 30.74 -6.48
C GLU A 367 33.22 31.26 -7.87
N LYS A 368 33.57 30.37 -8.82
CA LYS A 368 33.99 30.75 -10.17
C LYS A 368 32.75 31.02 -11.04
N GLY A 369 32.49 32.29 -11.31
CA GLY A 369 31.49 32.69 -12.30
C GLY A 369 31.79 32.09 -13.67
N LEU A 370 30.75 31.70 -14.40
CA LEU A 370 30.84 31.07 -15.71
C LEU A 370 31.24 32.08 -16.80
N ARG A 371 32.22 31.77 -17.65
CA ARG A 371 32.57 32.61 -18.80
C ARG A 371 31.64 32.33 -19.98
N PRO A 372 31.24 33.37 -20.75
CA PRO A 372 30.47 33.16 -21.98
C PRO A 372 31.20 32.22 -22.96
N GLY A 373 30.59 31.07 -23.27
CA GLY A 373 31.19 30.02 -24.11
C GLY A 373 31.87 28.85 -23.37
N GLU A 374 32.01 28.90 -22.05
CA GLU A 374 32.69 27.87 -21.25
C GLU A 374 31.88 26.56 -21.20
N GLY A 375 32.52 25.44 -21.55
CA GLY A 375 31.89 24.12 -21.70
C GLY A 375 30.90 23.99 -22.87
N GLY A 376 30.64 25.07 -23.62
CA GLY A 376 29.62 25.10 -24.67
C GLY A 376 29.90 24.19 -25.86
N GLU A 377 31.17 24.03 -26.26
CA GLU A 377 31.55 23.15 -27.38
C GLU A 377 31.32 21.68 -27.03
N ASP A 378 31.67 21.25 -25.82
CA ASP A 378 31.49 19.87 -25.35
C ASP A 378 30.01 19.50 -25.24
N VAL A 379 29.18 20.38 -24.65
CA VAL A 379 27.74 20.16 -24.51
C VAL A 379 27.05 20.15 -25.87
N LEU A 380 27.43 21.02 -26.81
CA LEU A 380 26.91 20.96 -28.19
C LEU A 380 27.37 19.69 -28.94
N GLY A 381 28.58 19.21 -28.67
CA GLY A 381 29.05 17.90 -29.15
C GLY A 381 28.18 16.76 -28.62
N GLN A 382 27.90 16.73 -27.32
CA GLN A 382 27.07 15.71 -26.67
C GLN A 382 25.58 15.76 -27.09
N TRP A 383 25.01 16.95 -27.25
CA TRP A 383 23.58 17.11 -27.58
C TRP A 383 23.29 16.96 -29.08
N MET A 384 24.20 17.43 -29.95
CA MET A 384 23.94 17.60 -31.39
C MET A 384 24.95 16.86 -32.29
N GLY A 385 26.02 16.27 -31.74
CA GLY A 385 27.12 15.70 -32.53
C GLY A 385 27.96 16.75 -33.27
N TRP A 386 27.89 18.03 -32.88
CA TRP A 386 28.55 19.11 -33.61
C TRP A 386 30.03 19.26 -33.22
N THR A 387 30.89 19.30 -34.23
CA THR A 387 32.31 19.61 -34.09
C THR A 387 32.67 20.92 -34.80
N LYS A 388 33.67 21.62 -34.25
CA LYS A 388 34.14 22.92 -34.72
C LYS A 388 34.74 22.78 -36.13
N GLY A 389 34.06 23.36 -37.13
CA GLY A 389 34.47 23.36 -38.53
C GLY A 389 33.46 22.74 -39.49
N ASN A 390 32.74 21.68 -39.10
CA ASN A 390 31.92 20.90 -40.05
C ASN A 390 30.43 21.31 -40.15
N HIS A 391 29.87 22.03 -39.17
CA HIS A 391 28.43 22.35 -39.16
C HIS A 391 28.07 23.83 -38.89
N ALA A 392 29.06 24.73 -38.87
CA ALA A 392 28.89 26.16 -38.62
C ALA A 392 28.90 27.05 -39.89
N GLY A 393 29.06 26.47 -41.09
CA GLY A 393 29.12 27.17 -42.37
C GLY A 393 27.97 26.81 -43.32
N GLU A 394 27.55 27.79 -44.12
CA GLU A 394 26.51 27.71 -45.18
C GLU A 394 25.07 27.31 -44.76
N LEU A 395 24.27 28.33 -44.46
CA LEU A 395 22.82 28.29 -44.65
C LEU A 395 22.48 28.37 -46.15
N LYS A 396 22.06 27.27 -46.78
CA LYS A 396 21.43 27.25 -48.12
C LYS A 396 19.93 26.91 -48.02
N PRO A 397 19.07 27.55 -48.83
CA PRO A 397 17.61 27.41 -48.71
C PRO A 397 17.10 26.09 -49.27
N ALA A 398 15.96 25.64 -48.75
CA ALA A 398 15.37 24.35 -49.06
C ALA A 398 14.93 24.18 -50.53
N ARG A 399 15.07 22.97 -51.05
CA ARG A 399 14.21 22.43 -52.12
C ARG A 399 13.48 21.20 -51.61
N ALA A 400 12.23 21.07 -52.02
CA ALA A 400 11.31 20.06 -51.52
C ALA A 400 11.33 18.77 -52.35
N SER A 401 10.67 17.76 -51.78
CA SER A 401 9.94 16.65 -52.42
C SER A 401 10.55 15.24 -52.37
N GLN A 402 9.61 14.29 -52.24
CA GLN A 402 9.69 12.84 -52.44
C GLN A 402 10.37 11.99 -51.35
N ALA A 403 9.52 11.40 -50.50
CA ALA A 403 9.74 10.04 -50.00
C ALA A 403 9.57 9.04 -51.15
N PRO A 404 10.17 7.83 -51.06
CA PRO A 404 9.31 6.66 -50.89
C PRO A 404 9.85 5.57 -49.94
N ALA A 405 9.02 4.54 -49.72
CA ALA A 405 9.23 3.43 -48.81
C ALA A 405 10.27 2.38 -49.27
N GLY A 406 10.73 1.51 -48.35
CA GLY A 406 11.21 0.16 -48.71
C GLY A 406 12.29 -0.50 -47.85
N ARG A 407 11.86 -1.42 -46.96
CA ARG A 407 12.48 -2.73 -46.65
C ARG A 407 14.00 -2.89 -46.35
N SER A 408 14.26 -3.21 -45.07
CA SER A 408 14.92 -4.43 -44.56
C SER A 408 16.38 -4.82 -44.90
N ASN A 409 17.08 -5.16 -43.80
CA ASN A 409 18.03 -6.28 -43.56
C ASN A 409 19.54 -6.00 -43.40
N TRP A 410 20.11 -6.89 -42.57
CA TRP A 410 21.53 -7.19 -42.30
C TRP A 410 22.29 -6.19 -41.42
N SER A 411 23.23 -6.59 -40.54
CA SER A 411 23.48 -7.86 -39.83
C SER A 411 24.58 -7.62 -38.78
N LEU A 412 24.65 -8.44 -37.72
CA LEU A 412 25.75 -8.40 -36.74
C LEU A 412 27.09 -8.84 -37.36
N MET A 413 28.19 -8.24 -36.90
CA MET A 413 29.55 -8.78 -36.96
C MET A 413 30.30 -8.51 -35.64
N PRO A 414 31.33 -9.30 -35.30
CA PRO A 414 31.68 -9.61 -33.91
C PRO A 414 32.84 -8.79 -33.35
N PHE A 415 33.00 -8.82 -32.02
CA PHE A 415 34.24 -8.42 -31.35
C PHE A 415 35.17 -9.63 -31.17
N ASP A 416 36.43 -9.45 -31.59
CA ASP A 416 37.48 -10.47 -31.54
C ASP A 416 38.30 -10.35 -30.24
N THR A 417 38.84 -11.46 -29.76
CA THR A 417 39.61 -11.57 -28.52
C THR A 417 41.11 -11.62 -28.79
N LYS A 418 41.88 -10.66 -28.24
CA LYS A 418 43.34 -10.76 -27.98
C LYS A 418 43.84 -9.57 -27.16
N ASP A 419 44.28 -9.83 -25.91
CA ASP A 419 45.68 -9.69 -25.50
C ASP A 419 45.93 -10.23 -24.07
N ILE A 420 47.20 -10.60 -23.80
CA ILE A 420 47.73 -11.61 -22.83
C ILE A 420 49.19 -11.17 -22.44
N ASP A 421 49.85 -11.45 -21.30
CA ASP A 421 49.74 -12.36 -20.12
C ASP A 421 49.85 -11.54 -18.79
N TRP A 422 49.25 -11.93 -17.65
CA TRP A 422 49.77 -12.80 -16.56
C TRP A 422 51.20 -12.54 -16.00
N HIS A 423 51.26 -12.23 -14.69
CA HIS A 423 52.31 -12.70 -13.78
C HIS A 423 51.79 -12.84 -12.33
N SER A 424 52.04 -14.00 -11.72
CA SER A 424 51.89 -14.32 -10.29
C SER A 424 53.30 -14.65 -9.71
N PRO A 425 53.57 -14.68 -8.38
CA PRO A 425 53.04 -15.75 -7.51
C PRO A 425 52.89 -15.48 -5.97
N ASP A 426 52.26 -16.49 -5.33
CA ASP A 426 52.59 -17.10 -4.01
C ASP A 426 51.89 -16.77 -2.67
N GLN A 427 51.14 -17.80 -2.21
CA GLN A 427 51.11 -18.46 -0.88
C GLN A 427 50.84 -17.62 0.40
N SER A 428 49.81 -17.93 1.21
CA SER A 428 49.85 -19.12 2.09
C SER A 428 48.55 -19.43 2.89
N ALA A 429 48.30 -20.74 3.07
CA ALA A 429 47.73 -21.47 4.21
C ALA A 429 46.43 -21.05 4.99
N GLN A 430 45.36 -21.83 4.74
CA GLN A 430 44.40 -22.47 5.69
C GLN A 430 43.44 -21.65 6.61
N PRO A 431 42.14 -22.02 6.68
CA PRO A 431 41.18 -21.51 7.66
C PRO A 431 41.13 -22.34 8.96
N ARG A 432 40.89 -21.68 10.11
CA ARG A 432 40.64 -22.33 11.42
C ARG A 432 39.15 -22.27 11.81
N ARG A 433 38.64 -23.36 12.39
CA ARG A 433 37.35 -23.42 13.12
C ARG A 433 37.47 -22.83 14.54
N PRO A 434 36.36 -22.34 15.10
CA PRO A 434 35.95 -22.58 16.49
C PRO A 434 34.54 -23.23 16.53
N GLN A 435 34.34 -24.44 17.06
CA GLN A 435 34.27 -24.85 18.47
C GLN A 435 32.91 -24.60 19.17
N THR A 436 32.20 -25.71 19.45
CA THR A 436 31.04 -25.83 20.33
C THR A 436 31.46 -26.13 21.78
N PRO A 437 30.75 -25.61 22.79
CA PRO A 437 30.66 -26.26 24.12
C PRO A 437 29.19 -26.28 24.64
N PRO A 438 28.85 -26.89 25.81
CA PRO A 438 28.12 -28.16 25.77
C PRO A 438 26.80 -28.20 26.57
N ALA A 439 26.05 -29.29 26.41
CA ALA A 439 24.83 -29.57 27.18
C ALA A 439 25.09 -29.91 28.66
N ARG A 440 24.10 -29.65 29.52
CA ARG A 440 23.94 -30.30 30.84
C ARG A 440 22.54 -30.91 30.96
N LEU A 441 22.52 -32.20 31.26
CA LEU A 441 21.34 -32.93 31.71
C LEU A 441 21.07 -32.64 33.19
N HIS A 442 19.80 -32.63 33.57
CA HIS A 442 19.39 -33.07 34.91
C HIS A 442 18.22 -34.04 34.76
N GLN A 443 18.41 -35.26 35.24
CA GLN A 443 17.35 -36.23 35.42
C GLN A 443 16.53 -35.85 36.66
N LEU A 444 15.23 -36.12 36.62
CA LEU A 444 14.45 -36.62 37.76
C LEU A 444 13.34 -37.53 37.22
N SER A 445 12.87 -38.47 38.04
CA SER A 445 12.23 -39.73 37.62
C SER A 445 11.05 -40.12 38.53
N PHE A 446 10.43 -41.27 38.21
CA PHE A 446 9.28 -41.92 38.86
C PHE A 446 7.91 -41.29 38.50
N GLU A 447 6.98 -42.01 37.86
CA GLU A 447 6.28 -43.27 38.23
C GLU A 447 5.13 -43.05 39.24
N GLY A 448 4.02 -43.78 39.03
CA GLY A 448 2.77 -43.65 39.80
C GLY A 448 1.56 -43.60 38.88
N ALA A 449 1.23 -44.69 38.19
CA ALA A 449 0.27 -45.70 38.67
C ALA A 449 -1.18 -45.16 38.70
N VAL A 450 -2.06 -45.47 37.74
CA VAL A 450 -2.66 -46.78 37.37
C VAL A 450 -4.09 -46.90 37.91
N GLU A 451 -5.02 -47.14 36.96
CA GLU A 451 -6.21 -48.01 37.04
C GLU A 451 -7.64 -47.57 37.43
N TYR A 452 -8.54 -48.45 36.94
CA TYR A 452 -9.91 -48.80 37.36
C TYR A 452 -11.10 -47.83 37.11
N PHE A 453 -11.57 -47.89 35.85
CA PHE A 453 -12.87 -48.49 35.45
C PHE A 453 -14.22 -47.74 35.59
N ARG A 454 -15.09 -48.13 34.63
CA ARG A 454 -16.57 -48.25 34.68
C ARG A 454 -17.46 -47.00 34.57
N ARG A 455 -17.95 -46.81 33.33
CA ARG A 455 -19.37 -47.00 32.89
C ARG A 455 -20.36 -47.54 33.94
N PRO A 456 -21.69 -47.37 33.76
CA PRO A 456 -22.47 -46.60 32.76
C PRO A 456 -23.40 -45.57 33.47
N SER A 457 -24.41 -44.87 32.92
CA SER A 457 -25.51 -45.33 32.06
C SER A 457 -26.48 -44.20 31.64
N GLN A 458 -27.04 -44.35 30.44
CA GLN A 458 -28.46 -44.19 30.05
C GLN A 458 -29.38 -43.23 30.82
N THR A 459 -30.02 -42.30 30.10
CA THR A 459 -31.49 -42.19 29.88
C THR A 459 -31.77 -40.87 29.14
N SER A 460 -32.10 -40.89 27.85
CA SER A 460 -33.45 -41.02 27.25
C SER A 460 -34.23 -39.69 27.10
N LEU A 461 -34.36 -39.28 25.82
CA LEU A 461 -35.51 -38.58 25.19
C LEU A 461 -36.88 -38.87 25.87
N PRO A 462 -37.91 -37.99 25.76
CA PRO A 462 -38.34 -37.45 24.45
C PRO A 462 -39.13 -36.10 24.38
N SER A 463 -39.51 -35.77 23.13
CA SER A 463 -40.80 -35.18 22.69
C SER A 463 -41.16 -33.69 22.99
N SER A 464 -41.00 -32.87 21.93
CA SER A 464 -42.04 -32.03 21.26
C SER A 464 -43.51 -32.42 21.62
N PRO A 465 -44.55 -31.54 21.63
CA PRO A 465 -44.86 -30.67 20.47
C PRO A 465 -45.75 -29.40 20.65
N LEU A 466 -46.17 -28.86 19.51
CA LEU A 466 -47.39 -28.07 19.19
C LEU A 466 -47.29 -26.53 19.11
N ALA A 467 -47.55 -26.05 17.90
CA ALA A 467 -47.95 -24.68 17.59
C ALA A 467 -49.47 -24.48 17.80
N ARG A 468 -49.91 -23.22 17.96
CA ARG A 468 -51.15 -22.70 17.34
C ARG A 468 -51.12 -21.15 17.24
N PRO A 469 -51.90 -20.54 16.32
CA PRO A 469 -51.84 -19.10 16.00
C PRO A 469 -53.09 -18.30 16.44
N HIS A 470 -53.03 -16.96 16.41
CA HIS A 470 -53.98 -16.06 15.69
C HIS A 470 -53.93 -14.57 16.12
N THR A 471 -53.68 -13.69 15.15
CA THR A 471 -54.31 -12.37 14.88
C THR A 471 -54.89 -11.47 15.99
N SER A 472 -54.53 -10.19 15.97
CA SER A 472 -55.50 -9.06 15.86
C SER A 472 -54.79 -7.73 15.49
N ALA A 473 -55.56 -6.70 15.12
CA ALA A 473 -55.06 -5.45 14.52
C ALA A 473 -55.63 -4.18 15.19
N GLY A 474 -54.98 -3.03 14.96
CA GLY A 474 -55.47 -1.68 15.28
C GLY A 474 -54.32 -0.66 15.28
N LEU A 475 -54.12 0.14 14.22
CA LEU A 475 -54.77 1.44 13.93
C LEU A 475 -54.56 2.51 15.02
N TYR A 476 -53.69 3.50 14.72
CA TYR A 476 -53.94 4.92 14.97
C TYR A 476 -53.22 5.78 13.91
N THR A 477 -53.79 6.95 13.61
CA THR A 477 -53.47 7.82 12.46
C THR A 477 -53.16 9.24 12.90
N SER A 478 -52.27 9.95 12.18
CA SER A 478 -52.54 11.31 11.68
C SER A 478 -51.36 11.91 10.89
N ALA A 479 -51.66 12.59 9.76
CA ALA A 479 -50.74 13.43 8.99
C ALA A 479 -50.97 14.93 9.31
N PRO A 480 -50.16 15.86 8.75
CA PRO A 480 -50.57 16.54 7.50
C PRO A 480 -49.40 16.78 6.50
N THR A 481 -49.46 16.28 5.26
CA THR A 481 -49.93 16.94 4.02
C THR A 481 -49.26 18.28 3.61
N GLY A 482 -48.61 18.24 2.44
CA GLY A 482 -48.30 19.39 1.58
C GLY A 482 -48.06 18.91 0.14
N TYR A 483 -49.02 19.12 -0.75
CA TYR A 483 -48.99 18.69 -2.17
C TYR A 483 -48.68 19.88 -3.09
N ILE A 484 -47.85 19.69 -4.13
CA ILE A 484 -48.00 20.30 -5.47
C ILE A 484 -47.68 19.24 -6.54
N GLU A 485 -48.32 19.40 -7.70
CA GLU A 485 -48.75 18.45 -8.73
C GLU A 485 -47.70 17.66 -9.55
N LYS A 486 -48.22 16.64 -10.26
CA LYS A 486 -47.55 15.93 -11.35
C LYS A 486 -47.63 16.72 -12.66
N GLY A 487 -46.51 16.84 -13.35
CA GLY A 487 -46.42 17.21 -14.77
C GLY A 487 -45.08 16.73 -15.33
N ASP A 488 -45.08 16.25 -16.57
CA ASP A 488 -43.91 15.98 -17.42
C ASP A 488 -42.81 15.06 -16.87
N LEU A 489 -42.97 13.74 -17.07
CA LEU A 489 -41.82 12.81 -17.20
C LEU A 489 -42.11 11.49 -17.97
N GLU A 490 -43.11 11.48 -18.87
CA GLU A 490 -43.30 10.39 -19.85
C GLU A 490 -42.41 10.54 -21.11
N THR A 491 -41.47 11.50 -21.11
CA THR A 491 -40.77 11.96 -22.33
C THR A 491 -39.27 11.61 -22.40
N GLN A 492 -38.81 10.58 -21.65
CA GLN A 492 -37.41 10.11 -21.73
C GLN A 492 -37.21 8.59 -21.92
N GLN A 493 -38.26 7.76 -21.94
CA GLN A 493 -38.14 6.33 -22.27
C GLN A 493 -38.35 5.98 -23.77
N GLN A 494 -38.67 6.96 -24.62
CA GLN A 494 -38.91 6.76 -26.06
C GLN A 494 -37.75 7.22 -26.98
N ARG A 495 -36.52 7.40 -26.47
CA ARG A 495 -35.37 7.85 -27.30
C ARG A 495 -34.15 6.91 -27.35
N SER A 496 -34.32 5.65 -26.93
CA SER A 496 -33.21 4.68 -26.84
C SER A 496 -33.40 3.38 -27.65
N GLN A 497 -34.46 3.27 -28.47
CA GLN A 497 -34.74 2.06 -29.28
C GLN A 497 -34.87 2.30 -30.79
N GLU A 498 -34.62 3.52 -31.28
CA GLU A 498 -34.89 3.89 -32.69
C GLU A 498 -33.62 4.20 -33.51
N GLN A 499 -32.48 3.58 -33.17
CA GLN A 499 -31.20 3.81 -33.87
C GLN A 499 -30.36 2.54 -34.19
N ALA A 500 -30.97 1.35 -34.15
CA ALA A 500 -30.28 0.07 -34.41
C ALA A 500 -30.83 -0.73 -35.62
N ALA A 501 -31.72 -0.15 -36.45
CA ALA A 501 -32.45 -0.90 -37.48
C ALA A 501 -32.71 -0.12 -38.78
N ALA A 502 -31.67 0.41 -39.45
CA ALA A 502 -31.80 0.95 -40.82
C ALA A 502 -30.48 1.14 -41.59
N THR A 503 -29.77 0.07 -41.99
CA THR A 503 -28.93 0.06 -43.21
C THR A 503 -28.61 -1.37 -43.67
N SER A 504 -29.53 -1.99 -44.42
CA SER A 504 -29.27 -3.25 -45.12
C SER A 504 -30.12 -3.38 -46.38
N ALA A 505 -29.59 -2.95 -47.53
CA ALA A 505 -29.91 -3.48 -48.87
C ALA A 505 -29.20 -2.69 -49.99
N SER A 506 -28.22 -3.31 -50.67
CA SER A 506 -28.07 -3.25 -52.13
C SER A 506 -26.97 -4.19 -52.60
N THR A 507 -27.34 -5.26 -53.32
CA THR A 507 -26.40 -6.22 -53.93
C THR A 507 -26.68 -6.31 -55.43
N PRO A 508 -25.67 -6.18 -56.31
CA PRO A 508 -25.73 -6.62 -57.71
C PRO A 508 -24.95 -7.95 -57.92
N PRO A 509 -25.13 -8.65 -59.05
CA PRO A 509 -25.46 -10.08 -59.00
C PRO A 509 -24.33 -11.07 -59.33
N ALA A 510 -24.62 -12.36 -59.13
CA ALA A 510 -23.68 -13.48 -59.27
C ALA A 510 -23.59 -14.08 -60.68
N THR A 511 -22.42 -14.63 -61.01
CA THR A 511 -22.22 -15.61 -62.10
C THR A 511 -21.28 -16.73 -61.64
N SER A 512 -21.79 -17.96 -61.74
CA SER A 512 -21.15 -19.29 -61.75
C SER A 512 -19.61 -19.43 -61.72
N GLU A 513 -19.08 -20.31 -60.86
CA GLU A 513 -18.60 -21.66 -61.27
C GLU A 513 -18.17 -22.57 -60.09
N THR A 514 -18.40 -23.88 -60.28
CA THR A 514 -17.93 -25.10 -59.58
C THR A 514 -17.20 -25.05 -58.22
N SER A 515 -17.73 -25.79 -57.25
CA SER A 515 -17.06 -26.19 -56.00
C SER A 515 -16.07 -27.37 -56.18
N PRO A 516 -14.82 -27.29 -55.70
CA PRO A 516 -13.95 -28.45 -55.57
C PRO A 516 -14.22 -29.22 -54.26
N THR A 517 -14.41 -30.53 -54.38
CA THR A 517 -14.54 -31.47 -53.25
C THR A 517 -13.24 -31.57 -52.45
N MET A 518 -13.31 -31.48 -51.12
CA MET A 518 -12.18 -31.80 -50.25
C MET A 518 -11.89 -33.32 -50.25
N PRO A 519 -10.62 -33.76 -50.25
CA PRO A 519 -10.25 -35.16 -50.11
C PRO A 519 -10.38 -35.66 -48.65
N PRO A 520 -10.37 -36.99 -48.40
CA PRO A 520 -10.71 -37.55 -47.08
C PRO A 520 -9.63 -37.30 -46.01
N LYS A 521 -10.06 -36.98 -44.79
CA LYS A 521 -9.21 -36.96 -43.58
C LYS A 521 -8.78 -38.38 -43.19
N GLN A 522 -7.66 -38.87 -43.70
CA GLN A 522 -7.09 -40.15 -43.21
C GLN A 522 -5.56 -40.27 -43.32
N GLN A 523 -4.81 -39.17 -43.09
CA GLN A 523 -3.33 -39.20 -42.99
C GLN A 523 -2.74 -37.93 -42.32
N GLN A 524 -3.24 -37.53 -41.14
CA GLN A 524 -2.84 -36.26 -40.49
C GLN A 524 -2.62 -36.30 -38.97
N ASN A 525 -2.41 -37.48 -38.37
CA ASN A 525 -2.15 -37.62 -36.93
C ASN A 525 -0.66 -37.58 -36.53
N ALA A 526 0.27 -37.46 -37.48
CA ALA A 526 1.71 -37.26 -37.19
C ALA A 526 2.07 -35.77 -37.22
N ASP A 527 1.70 -35.06 -38.29
CA ASP A 527 2.02 -33.65 -38.55
C ASP A 527 1.39 -32.66 -37.55
N SER A 528 0.44 -33.10 -36.71
CA SER A 528 -0.20 -32.28 -35.68
C SER A 528 0.67 -32.07 -34.44
N VAL A 529 1.67 -32.94 -34.19
CA VAL A 529 2.55 -32.85 -33.02
C VAL A 529 3.72 -31.88 -33.27
N GLU A 530 4.32 -31.92 -34.47
CA GLU A 530 5.42 -31.00 -34.84
C GLU A 530 5.00 -29.53 -34.78
N ASN A 531 3.74 -29.22 -35.10
CA ASN A 531 3.22 -27.86 -35.03
C ASN A 531 3.05 -27.30 -33.60
N GLN A 532 3.19 -28.10 -32.53
CA GLN A 532 2.96 -27.65 -31.15
C GLN A 532 4.22 -27.21 -30.39
N VAL A 533 5.41 -27.45 -30.92
CA VAL A 533 6.69 -27.26 -30.22
C VAL A 533 7.42 -25.99 -30.69
N GLY A 534 7.66 -25.05 -29.77
CA GLY A 534 8.58 -23.92 -29.97
C GLY A 534 10.00 -24.25 -29.49
N SER A 535 10.93 -23.30 -29.65
CA SER A 535 12.30 -23.42 -29.13
C SER A 535 12.74 -22.19 -28.34
N ILE A 536 13.55 -22.37 -27.30
CA ILE A 536 14.02 -21.25 -26.48
C ILE A 536 14.99 -20.36 -27.28
N PHE A 537 14.71 -19.06 -27.30
CA PHE A 537 15.53 -18.01 -27.93
C PHE A 537 16.41 -17.26 -26.92
N SER A 538 15.89 -16.98 -25.71
CA SER A 538 16.61 -16.24 -24.67
C SER A 538 16.08 -16.59 -23.26
N ILE A 539 16.93 -16.47 -22.24
CA ILE A 539 16.64 -16.79 -20.85
C ILE A 539 17.13 -15.65 -19.96
N SER A 540 16.27 -15.12 -19.08
CA SER A 540 16.59 -14.05 -18.13
C SER A 540 15.93 -14.34 -16.77
N GLY A 541 16.63 -15.13 -15.95
CA GLY A 541 16.07 -15.68 -14.71
C GLY A 541 14.84 -16.56 -15.00
N PRO A 542 13.70 -16.37 -14.30
CA PRO A 542 12.47 -17.14 -14.54
C PRO A 542 11.69 -16.69 -15.79
N VAL A 543 12.14 -15.64 -16.50
CA VAL A 543 11.52 -15.18 -17.74
C VAL A 543 12.29 -15.76 -18.93
N ILE A 544 11.60 -16.51 -19.77
CA ILE A 544 12.15 -17.17 -20.95
C ILE A 544 11.43 -16.64 -22.19
N VAL A 545 12.15 -16.37 -23.26
CA VAL A 545 11.57 -16.02 -24.57
C VAL A 545 11.74 -17.21 -25.49
N ALA A 546 10.63 -17.77 -25.96
CA ALA A 546 10.61 -18.85 -26.94
C ALA A 546 10.17 -18.31 -28.31
N GLN A 547 10.73 -18.87 -29.38
CA GLN A 547 10.42 -18.59 -30.79
C GLN A 547 9.69 -19.77 -31.43
N HIS A 548 9.10 -19.55 -32.61
CA HIS A 548 8.20 -20.50 -33.28
C HIS A 548 6.91 -20.81 -32.49
N MET A 549 6.48 -19.91 -31.62
CA MET A 549 5.31 -20.09 -30.74
C MET A 549 3.99 -19.64 -31.37
N ILE A 550 3.87 -19.75 -32.71
CA ILE A 550 2.70 -19.24 -33.45
C ILE A 550 1.43 -20.00 -33.06
N GLY A 551 0.41 -19.25 -32.64
CA GLY A 551 -0.86 -19.79 -32.15
C GLY A 551 -0.87 -20.19 -30.68
N CYS A 552 0.12 -19.77 -29.87
CA CYS A 552 -0.05 -19.78 -28.41
C CYS A 552 -1.07 -18.71 -27.97
N ALA A 553 -1.75 -18.97 -26.86
CA ALA A 553 -2.69 -18.04 -26.26
C ALA A 553 -2.10 -17.28 -25.07
N MET A 554 -2.70 -16.14 -24.76
CA MET A 554 -2.34 -15.35 -23.57
C MET A 554 -2.70 -16.14 -22.30
N TYR A 555 -1.78 -16.26 -21.34
CA TYR A 555 -1.93 -17.09 -20.13
C TYR A 555 -2.06 -18.61 -20.40
N GLU A 556 -1.61 -19.08 -21.56
CA GLU A 556 -1.49 -20.51 -21.83
C GLU A 556 -0.33 -21.14 -21.05
N LEU A 557 -0.54 -22.33 -20.51
CA LEU A 557 0.47 -23.13 -19.84
C LEU A 557 1.32 -23.90 -20.86
N CYS A 558 2.63 -23.94 -20.64
CA CYS A 558 3.60 -24.64 -21.48
C CYS A 558 4.63 -25.40 -20.63
N LYS A 559 5.16 -26.49 -21.18
CA LYS A 559 6.26 -27.27 -20.61
C LYS A 559 7.56 -26.86 -21.29
N VAL A 560 8.52 -26.36 -20.51
CA VAL A 560 9.73 -25.69 -20.97
C VAL A 560 10.97 -26.53 -20.67
N GLY A 561 11.84 -26.72 -21.66
CA GLY A 561 13.08 -27.46 -21.47
C GLY A 561 12.90 -28.99 -21.57
N HIS A 562 14.02 -29.70 -21.56
CA HIS A 562 14.01 -31.17 -21.49
C HIS A 562 13.41 -31.70 -20.17
N ASP A 563 13.59 -30.95 -19.08
CA ASP A 563 13.00 -31.21 -17.76
C ASP A 563 11.47 -30.93 -17.72
N GLN A 564 10.84 -30.46 -18.82
CA GLN A 564 9.40 -30.14 -18.91
C GLN A 564 8.86 -29.18 -17.83
N LEU A 565 9.67 -28.19 -17.42
CA LEU A 565 9.34 -27.21 -16.38
C LEU A 565 8.03 -26.47 -16.69
N VAL A 566 7.14 -26.36 -15.71
CA VAL A 566 5.84 -25.69 -15.89
C VAL A 566 6.03 -24.17 -16.00
N GLY A 567 5.49 -23.57 -17.05
CA GLY A 567 5.47 -22.12 -17.23
C GLY A 567 4.18 -21.61 -17.89
N GLU A 568 3.98 -20.29 -17.89
CA GLU A 568 2.80 -19.60 -18.43
C GLU A 568 3.22 -18.49 -19.40
N VAL A 569 2.55 -18.38 -20.55
CA VAL A 569 2.76 -17.31 -21.54
C VAL A 569 2.24 -15.98 -20.99
N ILE A 570 3.10 -14.97 -20.90
CA ILE A 570 2.81 -13.64 -20.30
C ILE A 570 2.98 -12.45 -21.25
N ARG A 571 3.64 -12.62 -22.41
CA ARG A 571 3.60 -11.66 -23.53
C ARG A 571 3.75 -12.41 -24.86
N ILE A 572 3.15 -11.90 -25.94
CA ILE A 572 3.27 -12.46 -27.29
C ILE A 572 3.66 -11.34 -28.25
N GLU A 573 4.77 -11.53 -28.97
CA GLU A 573 5.34 -10.60 -29.94
C GLU A 573 5.59 -11.36 -31.25
N ALA A 574 4.59 -11.35 -32.13
CA ALA A 574 4.57 -12.07 -33.41
C ALA A 574 4.81 -13.59 -33.27
N ASP A 575 6.01 -14.08 -33.63
CA ASP A 575 6.41 -15.49 -33.54
C ASP A 575 7.05 -15.86 -32.20
N LYS A 576 7.30 -14.86 -31.33
CA LYS A 576 7.93 -15.02 -30.02
C LYS A 576 6.92 -14.91 -28.89
N ALA A 577 7.07 -15.78 -27.90
CA ALA A 577 6.31 -15.75 -26.66
C ALA A 577 7.26 -15.56 -25.48
N THR A 578 6.97 -14.58 -24.64
CA THR A 578 7.58 -14.44 -23.31
C THR A 578 6.81 -15.32 -22.33
N ILE A 579 7.52 -16.22 -21.69
CA ILE A 579 7.03 -17.25 -20.78
C ILE A 579 7.61 -16.97 -19.39
N GLN A 580 6.77 -17.08 -18.37
CA GLN A 580 7.16 -17.05 -16.98
C GLN A 580 7.16 -18.48 -16.44
N VAL A 581 8.32 -18.96 -16.00
CA VAL A 581 8.47 -20.33 -15.47
C VAL A 581 8.15 -20.34 -13.97
N TYR A 582 7.33 -21.33 -13.55
CA TYR A 582 6.95 -21.54 -12.15
C TYR A 582 7.99 -22.32 -11.34
N GLU A 583 9.02 -22.82 -12.01
CA GLU A 583 10.15 -23.56 -11.46
C GLU A 583 11.50 -22.82 -11.65
N GLU A 584 12.57 -23.36 -11.08
CA GLU A 584 13.91 -22.81 -11.25
C GLU A 584 14.47 -23.14 -12.65
N THR A 585 14.84 -22.12 -13.41
CA THR A 585 15.33 -22.22 -14.80
C THR A 585 16.81 -22.58 -14.94
N ALA A 586 17.51 -22.87 -13.85
CA ALA A 586 18.94 -23.17 -13.84
C ALA A 586 19.24 -24.46 -14.63
N GLY A 587 20.05 -24.36 -15.69
CA GLY A 587 20.41 -25.50 -16.54
C GLY A 587 19.51 -25.72 -17.76
N VAL A 588 18.45 -24.92 -17.93
CA VAL A 588 17.75 -24.79 -19.22
C VAL A 588 18.67 -24.07 -20.22
N THR A 589 18.72 -24.52 -21.47
CA THR A 589 19.62 -23.93 -22.49
C THR A 589 18.88 -23.34 -23.70
N VAL A 590 19.58 -22.51 -24.47
CA VAL A 590 19.04 -21.91 -25.70
C VAL A 590 18.95 -23.00 -26.77
N GLY A 591 17.77 -23.16 -27.36
CA GLY A 591 17.45 -24.24 -28.28
C GLY A 591 16.63 -25.38 -27.68
N ASP A 592 16.49 -25.47 -26.36
CA ASP A 592 15.63 -26.49 -25.72
C ASP A 592 14.16 -26.35 -26.21
N PRO A 593 13.40 -27.47 -26.28
CA PRO A 593 12.01 -27.44 -26.74
C PRO A 593 11.05 -26.78 -25.74
N VAL A 594 9.98 -26.19 -26.26
CA VAL A 594 8.85 -25.66 -25.49
C VAL A 594 7.56 -26.24 -26.02
N THR A 595 6.93 -27.12 -25.24
CA THR A 595 5.69 -27.80 -25.62
C THR A 595 4.48 -27.04 -25.09
N ARG A 596 3.53 -26.73 -25.97
CA ARG A 596 2.28 -26.04 -25.66
C ARG A 596 1.20 -27.00 -25.14
N THR A 597 0.34 -26.56 -24.22
CA THR A 597 -0.76 -27.39 -23.70
C THR A 597 -2.14 -27.01 -24.22
N GLY A 598 -2.29 -25.83 -24.84
CA GLY A 598 -3.59 -25.29 -25.29
C GLY A 598 -4.55 -24.90 -24.17
N LYS A 599 -4.14 -24.99 -22.89
CA LYS A 599 -4.95 -24.69 -21.71
C LYS A 599 -4.27 -23.63 -20.83
N PRO A 600 -5.02 -22.77 -20.12
CA PRO A 600 -4.47 -21.93 -19.07
C PRO A 600 -4.17 -22.74 -17.79
N LEU A 601 -3.38 -22.16 -16.87
CA LEU A 601 -3.17 -22.74 -15.54
C LEU A 601 -4.52 -23.04 -14.86
N SER A 602 -4.75 -24.32 -14.61
CA SER A 602 -6.02 -24.87 -14.13
C SER A 602 -5.76 -25.85 -12.99
N VAL A 603 -6.69 -25.92 -12.04
CA VAL A 603 -6.63 -26.79 -10.85
C VAL A 603 -7.59 -27.96 -10.98
N GLU A 604 -7.18 -29.14 -10.55
CA GLU A 604 -8.06 -30.31 -10.39
C GLU A 604 -8.94 -30.09 -9.14
N LEU A 605 -10.27 -30.10 -9.32
CA LEU A 605 -11.25 -29.92 -8.24
C LEU A 605 -12.10 -31.18 -8.09
N GLY A 606 -12.10 -31.79 -6.90
CA GLY A 606 -12.81 -33.04 -6.61
C GLY A 606 -12.55 -33.56 -5.19
N PRO A 607 -12.97 -34.80 -4.87
CA PRO A 607 -12.67 -35.43 -3.59
C PRO A 607 -11.17 -35.80 -3.47
N GLY A 608 -10.58 -35.56 -2.31
CA GLY A 608 -9.14 -35.66 -2.03
C GLY A 608 -8.42 -34.32 -1.83
N LEU A 609 -9.16 -33.20 -1.82
CA LEU A 609 -8.63 -31.86 -1.53
C LEU A 609 -8.53 -31.54 -0.04
N MET A 610 -9.24 -32.27 0.82
CA MET A 610 -9.11 -32.16 2.28
C MET A 610 -7.96 -33.02 2.79
N GLU A 611 -7.36 -32.65 3.93
CA GLU A 611 -6.19 -33.32 4.54
C GLU A 611 -4.89 -33.23 3.72
N THR A 612 -4.95 -32.83 2.45
CA THR A 612 -3.80 -32.70 1.55
C THR A 612 -3.10 -31.34 1.63
N ILE A 613 -1.80 -31.35 1.35
CA ILE A 613 -0.92 -30.18 1.38
C ILE A 613 -0.32 -30.03 -0.03
N TYR A 614 -0.54 -28.87 -0.62
CA TYR A 614 -0.20 -28.53 -1.99
C TYR A 614 0.93 -27.50 -2.08
N ASP A 615 1.70 -27.52 -3.17
CA ASP A 615 2.54 -26.39 -3.57
C ASP A 615 1.72 -25.31 -4.31
N GLY A 616 2.38 -24.23 -4.76
CA GLY A 616 1.71 -23.12 -5.45
C GLY A 616 1.02 -23.47 -6.77
N ILE A 617 1.38 -24.59 -7.41
CA ILE A 617 0.79 -25.11 -8.65
C ILE A 617 -0.02 -26.39 -8.42
N GLN A 618 -0.47 -26.63 -7.19
CA GLN A 618 -1.35 -27.73 -6.79
C GLN A 618 -0.74 -29.14 -6.89
N ARG A 619 0.59 -29.32 -6.74
CA ARG A 619 1.19 -30.65 -6.58
C ARG A 619 1.22 -31.06 -5.10
N PRO A 620 0.89 -32.31 -4.75
CA PRO A 620 0.85 -32.75 -3.36
C PRO A 620 2.26 -32.97 -2.81
N LEU A 621 2.66 -32.24 -1.76
CA LEU A 621 4.02 -32.33 -1.20
C LEU A 621 4.37 -33.73 -0.69
N LYS A 622 3.38 -34.45 -0.13
CA LYS A 622 3.55 -35.85 0.29
C LYS A 622 3.82 -36.77 -0.90
N GLY A 623 3.08 -36.61 -1.99
CA GLY A 623 3.28 -37.40 -3.22
C GLY A 623 4.68 -37.16 -3.82
N ILE A 624 5.12 -35.90 -3.88
CA ILE A 624 6.49 -35.54 -4.30
C ILE A 624 7.54 -36.23 -3.40
N SER A 625 7.35 -36.22 -2.08
CA SER A 625 8.25 -36.87 -1.12
C SER A 625 8.30 -38.39 -1.30
N ASP A 626 7.15 -39.03 -1.47
CA ASP A 626 7.04 -40.49 -1.60
C ASP A 626 7.62 -41.00 -2.94
N GLU A 627 7.45 -40.25 -4.02
CA GLU A 627 8.00 -40.57 -5.34
C GLU A 627 9.50 -40.28 -5.44
N SER A 628 9.94 -39.08 -5.05
CA SER A 628 11.35 -38.67 -5.14
C SER A 628 12.26 -39.31 -4.09
N LYS A 629 11.69 -39.74 -2.96
CA LYS A 629 12.40 -40.24 -1.76
C LYS A 629 13.50 -39.28 -1.26
N SER A 630 13.27 -37.98 -1.47
CA SER A 630 14.18 -36.88 -1.18
C SER A 630 13.51 -35.85 -0.28
N ILE A 631 14.30 -35.10 0.48
CA ILE A 631 13.85 -33.92 1.22
C ILE A 631 13.75 -32.67 0.33
N TYR A 632 14.24 -32.74 -0.90
CA TYR A 632 14.19 -31.67 -1.90
C TYR A 632 13.19 -32.00 -3.00
N ILE A 633 12.42 -31.00 -3.42
CA ILE A 633 11.51 -31.10 -4.56
C ILE A 633 12.36 -31.14 -5.85
N PRO A 634 12.31 -32.22 -6.66
CA PRO A 634 12.98 -32.26 -7.95
C PRO A 634 12.31 -31.28 -8.93
N ARG A 635 13.09 -30.73 -9.85
CA ARG A 635 12.56 -29.91 -10.95
C ARG A 635 11.91 -30.81 -11.99
N GLY A 636 10.86 -30.31 -12.65
CA GLY A 636 10.14 -31.05 -13.68
C GLY A 636 9.27 -32.20 -13.16
N ILE A 637 9.09 -32.32 -11.84
CA ILE A 637 8.28 -33.40 -11.27
C ILE A 637 6.78 -33.14 -11.52
N ASP A 638 6.14 -34.11 -12.20
CA ASP A 638 4.76 -34.03 -12.68
C ASP A 638 3.90 -35.08 -11.94
N VAL A 639 3.46 -34.70 -10.73
CA VAL A 639 2.65 -35.54 -9.83
C VAL A 639 1.18 -35.09 -9.92
N PRO A 640 0.20 -36.00 -10.12
CA PRO A 640 -1.22 -35.66 -10.12
C PRO A 640 -1.66 -34.93 -8.83
N SER A 641 -2.55 -33.93 -8.95
CA SER A 641 -3.05 -33.17 -7.80
C SER A 641 -3.97 -34.00 -6.91
N LEU A 642 -4.76 -34.90 -7.48
CA LEU A 642 -5.61 -35.85 -6.76
C LEU A 642 -5.10 -37.29 -6.90
N ASP A 643 -5.21 -38.07 -5.82
CA ASP A 643 -4.82 -39.48 -5.80
C ASP A 643 -5.74 -40.32 -6.69
N ARG A 644 -5.17 -40.85 -7.78
CA ARG A 644 -5.89 -41.67 -8.78
C ARG A 644 -6.05 -43.13 -8.37
N THR A 645 -5.40 -43.56 -7.29
CA THR A 645 -5.46 -44.93 -6.75
C THR A 645 -6.52 -45.09 -5.66
N LYS A 646 -6.77 -44.04 -4.87
CA LYS A 646 -7.79 -44.04 -3.82
C LYS A 646 -9.19 -44.17 -4.41
N GLN A 647 -9.97 -45.10 -3.87
CA GLN A 647 -11.38 -45.28 -4.21
C GLN A 647 -12.27 -44.57 -3.18
N TRP A 648 -13.34 -43.97 -3.68
CA TRP A 648 -14.31 -43.21 -2.89
C TRP A 648 -15.71 -43.82 -3.03
N GLU A 649 -16.46 -43.93 -1.92
CA GLU A 649 -17.85 -44.37 -1.96
C GLU A 649 -18.74 -43.22 -2.46
N PHE A 650 -19.27 -43.38 -3.66
CA PHE A 650 -20.16 -42.42 -4.31
C PHE A 650 -21.62 -42.86 -4.18
N THR A 651 -22.47 -41.91 -3.80
CA THR A 651 -23.92 -42.08 -3.74
C THR A 651 -24.59 -41.09 -4.70
N PRO A 652 -25.31 -41.55 -5.74
CA PRO A 652 -26.01 -40.66 -6.68
C PRO A 652 -27.16 -39.91 -6.00
N THR A 653 -27.47 -38.71 -6.49
CA THR A 653 -28.58 -37.88 -5.98
C THR A 653 -29.93 -38.59 -6.17
N PRO A 654 -30.75 -38.79 -5.12
CA PRO A 654 -31.98 -39.62 -5.20
C PRO A 654 -33.03 -39.19 -6.22
N ASN A 655 -33.00 -37.91 -6.63
CA ASN A 655 -34.03 -37.26 -7.44
C ASN A 655 -33.67 -37.17 -8.94
N MET A 656 -32.51 -37.67 -9.37
CA MET A 656 -32.05 -37.58 -10.78
C MET A 656 -32.04 -38.96 -11.45
N LYS A 657 -32.47 -39.01 -12.72
CA LYS A 657 -32.62 -40.22 -13.52
C LYS A 657 -32.04 -40.02 -14.93
N GLU A 658 -31.83 -41.14 -15.62
CA GLU A 658 -31.52 -41.13 -17.06
C GLU A 658 -32.72 -40.55 -17.82
N GLY A 659 -32.46 -39.60 -18.72
CA GLY A 659 -33.46 -38.79 -19.41
C GLY A 659 -33.76 -37.42 -18.77
N ASP A 660 -33.29 -37.15 -17.55
CA ASP A 660 -33.46 -35.82 -16.94
C ASP A 660 -32.47 -34.80 -17.53
N HIS A 661 -32.89 -33.53 -17.56
CA HIS A 661 -32.02 -32.41 -17.92
C HIS A 661 -31.12 -31.99 -16.75
N ILE A 662 -29.86 -31.72 -17.06
CA ILE A 662 -28.84 -31.28 -16.10
C ILE A 662 -28.10 -30.04 -16.64
N THR A 663 -27.76 -29.11 -15.75
CA THR A 663 -27.00 -27.88 -16.04
C THR A 663 -25.75 -27.77 -15.15
N GLY A 664 -24.84 -26.88 -15.53
CA GLY A 664 -23.61 -26.63 -14.80
C GLY A 664 -23.88 -26.21 -13.35
N GLY A 665 -23.14 -26.78 -12.41
CA GLY A 665 -23.36 -26.58 -10.97
C GLY A 665 -24.41 -27.51 -10.33
N ASP A 666 -25.13 -28.33 -11.09
CA ASP A 666 -26.05 -29.33 -10.53
C ASP A 666 -25.27 -30.42 -9.76
N CYS A 667 -25.78 -30.80 -8.59
CA CYS A 667 -25.20 -31.84 -7.75
C CYS A 667 -25.74 -33.22 -8.13
N PHE A 668 -24.98 -33.99 -8.90
CA PHE A 668 -25.41 -35.32 -9.39
C PHE A 668 -25.06 -36.50 -8.45
N GLY A 669 -24.24 -36.25 -7.42
CA GLY A 669 -24.08 -37.17 -6.30
C GLY A 669 -23.18 -36.64 -5.19
N THR A 670 -23.03 -37.44 -4.15
CA THR A 670 -22.20 -37.14 -2.97
C THR A 670 -21.18 -38.23 -2.72
N VAL A 671 -20.01 -37.81 -2.24
CA VAL A 671 -18.92 -38.67 -1.78
C VAL A 671 -18.71 -38.44 -0.29
N TRP A 672 -18.47 -39.52 0.47
CA TRP A 672 -17.96 -39.40 1.82
C TRP A 672 -16.44 -39.18 1.77
N GLU A 673 -15.98 -38.00 2.16
CA GLU A 673 -14.54 -37.68 2.17
C GLU A 673 -13.94 -37.92 3.55
N ASN A 674 -14.45 -37.22 4.58
CA ASN A 674 -13.91 -37.20 5.93
C ASN A 674 -15.02 -37.25 7.00
N SER A 675 -14.66 -37.44 8.27
CA SER A 675 -15.62 -37.37 9.39
C SER A 675 -16.25 -35.98 9.57
N LEU A 676 -15.51 -34.90 9.31
CA LEU A 676 -16.03 -33.52 9.32
C LEU A 676 -16.72 -33.13 8.01
N LEU A 677 -16.24 -33.62 6.87
CA LEU A 677 -16.86 -33.40 5.55
C LEU A 677 -17.51 -34.70 5.06
N ASN A 678 -18.66 -34.99 5.66
CA ASN A 678 -19.47 -36.18 5.41
C ASN A 678 -20.14 -36.20 4.01
N GLU A 679 -20.50 -35.02 3.49
CA GLU A 679 -21.08 -34.82 2.16
C GLU A 679 -20.18 -33.91 1.32
N HIS A 680 -19.22 -34.50 0.59
CA HIS A 680 -18.57 -33.82 -0.52
C HIS A 680 -19.50 -33.89 -1.73
N ARG A 681 -19.98 -32.74 -2.22
CA ARG A 681 -20.96 -32.68 -3.33
C ARG A 681 -20.25 -32.61 -4.67
N ILE A 682 -20.48 -33.62 -5.51
CA ILE A 682 -19.92 -33.67 -6.86
C ILE A 682 -20.83 -32.86 -7.79
N LEU A 683 -20.28 -31.76 -8.32
CA LEU A 683 -21.00 -30.80 -9.15
C LEU A 683 -20.67 -31.00 -10.63
N LEU A 684 -21.65 -30.86 -11.52
CA LEU A 684 -21.37 -30.80 -12.96
C LEU A 684 -20.55 -29.54 -13.29
N PRO A 685 -19.53 -29.59 -14.18
CA PRO A 685 -18.74 -28.42 -14.54
C PRO A 685 -19.60 -27.24 -15.05
N PRO A 686 -19.35 -25.98 -14.64
CA PRO A 686 -20.28 -24.86 -14.92
C PRO A 686 -20.60 -24.55 -16.39
N ARG A 687 -19.79 -25.04 -17.34
CA ARG A 687 -20.02 -24.86 -18.79
C ARG A 687 -20.76 -26.02 -19.45
N ALA A 688 -21.01 -27.12 -18.72
CA ALA A 688 -21.71 -28.28 -19.22
C ALA A 688 -23.23 -28.13 -19.00
N ARG A 689 -24.01 -28.65 -19.95
CA ARG A 689 -25.47 -28.75 -19.90
C ARG A 689 -25.91 -29.86 -20.84
N GLY A 690 -27.08 -30.45 -20.62
CA GLY A 690 -27.67 -31.44 -21.54
C GLY A 690 -28.64 -32.39 -20.86
N THR A 691 -28.82 -33.56 -21.45
CA THR A 691 -29.68 -34.63 -20.92
C THR A 691 -28.84 -35.83 -20.49
N ILE A 692 -29.10 -36.39 -19.31
CA ILE A 692 -28.34 -37.53 -18.78
C ILE A 692 -28.65 -38.78 -19.60
N THR A 693 -27.64 -39.40 -20.21
CA THR A 693 -27.77 -40.67 -20.95
C THR A 693 -27.32 -41.88 -20.15
N ARG A 694 -26.40 -41.69 -19.19
CA ARG A 694 -25.88 -42.75 -18.32
C ARG A 694 -25.67 -42.18 -16.91
N MET A 695 -26.42 -42.68 -15.93
CA MET A 695 -26.30 -42.26 -14.54
C MET A 695 -25.41 -43.23 -13.75
N PRO A 696 -24.48 -42.75 -12.90
CA PRO A 696 -23.70 -43.63 -12.03
C PRO A 696 -24.57 -44.35 -10.99
N LYS A 697 -24.18 -45.59 -10.69
CA LYS A 697 -24.76 -46.39 -9.60
C LYS A 697 -24.06 -46.05 -8.28
N LYS A 698 -24.67 -46.42 -7.15
CA LYS A 698 -23.97 -46.38 -5.86
C LYS A 698 -22.82 -47.41 -5.88
N GLY A 699 -21.60 -46.99 -5.51
CA GLY A 699 -20.44 -47.86 -5.51
C GLY A 699 -19.12 -47.13 -5.23
N SER A 700 -18.02 -47.88 -5.19
CA SER A 700 -16.67 -47.35 -5.05
C SER A 700 -16.05 -47.10 -6.43
N TYR A 701 -15.52 -45.88 -6.64
CA TYR A 701 -14.91 -45.46 -7.91
C TYR A 701 -13.63 -44.65 -7.63
N THR A 702 -12.72 -44.56 -8.60
CA THR A 702 -11.58 -43.62 -8.54
C THR A 702 -11.96 -42.25 -9.09
N VAL A 703 -11.20 -41.22 -8.72
CA VAL A 703 -11.49 -39.80 -9.05
C VAL A 703 -11.57 -39.54 -10.56
N ASP A 704 -10.68 -40.18 -11.34
CA ASP A 704 -10.56 -40.06 -12.80
C ASP A 704 -11.59 -40.95 -13.56
N GLN A 705 -12.30 -41.83 -12.86
CA GLN A 705 -13.26 -42.72 -13.51
C GLN A 705 -14.47 -41.93 -14.02
N LYS A 706 -14.75 -42.07 -15.33
CA LYS A 706 -15.87 -41.42 -16.01
C LYS A 706 -17.21 -42.05 -15.63
N ILE A 707 -17.92 -41.38 -14.72
CA ILE A 707 -19.12 -41.90 -14.07
C ILE A 707 -20.44 -41.43 -14.71
N LEU A 708 -20.48 -40.23 -15.29
CA LEU A 708 -21.68 -39.60 -15.85
C LEU A 708 -21.53 -39.40 -17.37
N GLU A 709 -22.58 -39.68 -18.15
CA GLU A 709 -22.64 -39.33 -19.58
C GLU A 709 -23.82 -38.37 -19.81
N VAL A 710 -23.56 -37.27 -20.52
CA VAL A 710 -24.55 -36.22 -20.84
C VAL A 710 -24.51 -35.95 -22.35
N GLU A 711 -25.68 -35.90 -22.98
CA GLU A 711 -25.85 -35.58 -24.39
C GLU A 711 -26.33 -34.14 -24.57
N PHE A 712 -25.69 -33.39 -25.46
CA PHE A 712 -26.08 -32.02 -25.83
C PHE A 712 -25.85 -31.79 -27.32
N GLU A 713 -26.87 -31.33 -28.03
CA GLU A 713 -26.84 -31.06 -29.49
C GLU A 713 -26.32 -32.25 -30.34
N GLY A 714 -26.50 -33.49 -29.85
CA GLY A 714 -26.04 -34.73 -30.50
C GLY A 714 -24.60 -35.13 -30.17
N GLU A 715 -23.85 -34.32 -29.41
CA GLU A 715 -22.56 -34.71 -28.84
C GLU A 715 -22.73 -35.33 -27.44
N LYS A 716 -22.19 -36.53 -27.25
CA LYS A 716 -22.10 -37.20 -25.94
C LYS A 716 -20.79 -36.85 -25.25
N LYS A 717 -20.86 -36.33 -24.03
CA LYS A 717 -19.70 -35.96 -23.19
C LYS A 717 -19.74 -36.71 -21.88
N GLU A 718 -18.60 -37.27 -21.49
CA GLU A 718 -18.43 -38.02 -20.25
C GLU A 718 -17.72 -37.18 -19.19
N TYR A 719 -18.16 -37.29 -17.94
CA TYR A 719 -17.63 -36.56 -16.78
C TYR A 719 -17.22 -37.55 -15.67
N SER A 720 -16.10 -37.26 -15.00
CA SER A 720 -15.60 -37.98 -13.82
C SER A 720 -15.99 -37.26 -12.52
N MET A 721 -15.42 -37.64 -11.37
CA MET A 721 -15.67 -36.94 -10.09
C MET A 721 -14.89 -35.64 -9.94
N MET A 722 -13.84 -35.47 -10.75
CA MET A 722 -13.05 -34.24 -10.79
C MET A 722 -13.33 -33.44 -12.06
N HIS A 723 -13.11 -32.13 -11.98
CA HIS A 723 -12.98 -31.28 -13.16
C HIS A 723 -11.82 -30.30 -13.01
N GLU A 724 -11.22 -29.94 -14.14
CA GLU A 724 -10.26 -28.83 -14.21
C GLU A 724 -11.00 -27.48 -14.20
N TRP A 725 -10.46 -26.48 -13.49
CA TRP A 725 -10.94 -25.10 -13.60
C TRP A 725 -9.79 -24.08 -13.66
N PRO A 726 -9.81 -23.08 -14.58
CA PRO A 726 -8.76 -22.07 -14.69
C PRO A 726 -8.68 -21.16 -13.45
N VAL A 727 -7.51 -21.06 -12.82
CA VAL A 727 -7.35 -20.34 -11.53
C VAL A 727 -7.59 -18.82 -11.62
N ARG A 728 -7.32 -18.25 -12.80
CA ARG A 728 -7.50 -16.82 -13.10
C ARG A 728 -8.97 -16.45 -13.41
N VAL A 729 -9.87 -17.43 -13.58
CA VAL A 729 -11.29 -17.20 -13.87
C VAL A 729 -12.13 -17.46 -12.62
N PRO A 730 -12.87 -16.49 -12.07
CA PRO A 730 -13.74 -16.72 -10.92
C PRO A 730 -14.85 -17.72 -11.29
N ARG A 731 -15.18 -18.61 -10.36
CA ARG A 731 -16.25 -19.60 -10.57
C ARG A 731 -17.62 -18.91 -10.58
N PRO A 732 -18.47 -19.17 -11.60
CA PRO A 732 -19.73 -18.46 -11.79
C PRO A 732 -20.74 -18.80 -10.69
N VAL A 733 -21.57 -17.83 -10.35
CA VAL A 733 -22.61 -17.91 -9.32
C VAL A 733 -23.95 -17.42 -9.90
N THR A 734 -25.05 -17.73 -9.23
CA THR A 734 -26.38 -17.25 -9.64
C THR A 734 -26.54 -15.78 -9.24
N ASP A 735 -26.43 -15.49 -7.94
CA ASP A 735 -26.59 -14.15 -7.37
C ASP A 735 -25.58 -13.89 -6.25
N LYS A 736 -25.11 -12.64 -6.10
CA LYS A 736 -24.36 -12.17 -4.92
C LYS A 736 -25.35 -11.64 -3.87
N LEU A 737 -25.19 -12.05 -2.61
CA LEU A 737 -26.04 -11.66 -1.48
C LEU A 737 -25.27 -10.80 -0.47
N SER A 738 -25.94 -9.83 0.15
CA SER A 738 -25.45 -9.18 1.37
C SER A 738 -25.50 -10.15 2.54
N SER A 739 -24.39 -10.34 3.26
CA SER A 739 -24.35 -11.24 4.40
C SER A 739 -24.75 -10.55 5.70
N GLN A 740 -25.65 -11.19 6.44
CA GLN A 740 -26.12 -10.75 7.75
C GLN A 740 -25.57 -11.61 8.91
N GLU A 741 -24.75 -12.62 8.61
CA GLU A 741 -24.20 -13.55 9.63
C GLU A 741 -22.78 -13.13 10.01
N PRO A 742 -22.45 -13.02 11.32
CA PRO A 742 -21.13 -12.63 11.78
C PRO A 742 -20.10 -13.72 11.50
N PHE A 743 -18.90 -13.29 11.12
CA PHE A 743 -17.72 -14.14 11.10
C PHE A 743 -17.12 -14.13 12.51
N VAL A 744 -17.48 -15.14 13.30
CA VAL A 744 -16.97 -15.30 14.66
C VAL A 744 -15.55 -15.86 14.57
N VAL A 745 -14.59 -15.20 15.22
CA VAL A 745 -13.19 -15.60 15.32
C VAL A 745 -12.87 -16.23 16.67
N GLY A 746 -13.67 -15.93 17.70
CA GLY A 746 -13.44 -16.33 19.08
C GLY A 746 -12.54 -15.37 19.87
N GLN A 747 -12.28 -14.16 19.34
CA GLN A 747 -11.40 -13.16 19.93
C GLN A 747 -12.22 -11.91 20.26
N ARG A 748 -12.30 -11.56 21.54
CA ARG A 748 -13.22 -10.53 22.07
C ARG A 748 -13.12 -9.20 21.36
N VAL A 749 -11.90 -8.69 21.11
CA VAL A 749 -11.68 -7.42 20.40
C VAL A 749 -12.14 -7.47 18.93
N LEU A 750 -11.97 -8.62 18.26
CA LEU A 750 -12.33 -8.78 16.85
C LEU A 750 -13.84 -8.94 16.69
N ASP A 751 -14.46 -9.78 17.52
CA ASP A 751 -15.88 -10.10 17.43
C ASP A 751 -16.79 -9.00 18.01
N ALA A 752 -16.30 -8.16 18.93
CA ALA A 752 -17.07 -7.06 19.52
C ALA A 752 -16.83 -5.69 18.86
N LEU A 753 -15.57 -5.26 18.70
CA LEU A 753 -15.27 -3.89 18.24
C LEU A 753 -15.10 -3.78 16.72
N PHE A 754 -14.60 -4.83 16.07
CA PHE A 754 -14.27 -4.82 14.64
C PHE A 754 -14.82 -6.04 13.88
N PRO A 755 -16.12 -6.38 14.03
CA PRO A 755 -16.66 -7.65 13.57
C PRO A 755 -16.59 -7.80 12.04
N GLY A 756 -16.30 -9.03 11.61
CA GLY A 756 -16.43 -9.48 10.22
C GLY A 756 -17.79 -10.11 9.95
N VAL A 757 -18.08 -10.37 8.67
CA VAL A 757 -19.27 -11.13 8.22
C VAL A 757 -18.82 -12.35 7.43
N GLN A 758 -19.62 -13.42 7.45
CA GLN A 758 -19.37 -14.58 6.59
C GLN A 758 -19.52 -14.16 5.12
N GLY A 759 -18.48 -14.35 4.31
CA GLY A 759 -18.40 -13.77 2.96
C GLY A 759 -17.76 -12.37 2.92
N GLY A 760 -17.24 -11.86 4.03
CA GLY A 760 -16.63 -10.53 4.12
C GLY A 760 -15.14 -10.49 3.74
N THR A 761 -14.61 -9.27 3.58
CA THR A 761 -13.18 -9.02 3.34
C THR A 761 -12.51 -8.38 4.54
N VAL A 762 -11.44 -9.01 5.03
CA VAL A 762 -10.68 -8.61 6.21
C VAL A 762 -9.20 -8.45 5.85
N CYS A 763 -8.58 -7.39 6.36
CA CYS A 763 -7.14 -7.15 6.28
C CYS A 763 -6.53 -7.11 7.69
N ILE A 764 -5.43 -7.86 7.87
CA ILE A 764 -4.61 -7.86 9.08
C ILE A 764 -3.21 -7.32 8.72
N PRO A 765 -2.99 -6.00 8.73
CA PRO A 765 -1.65 -5.47 8.59
C PRO A 765 -0.91 -5.55 9.93
N GLY A 766 0.42 -5.66 9.84
CA GLY A 766 1.27 -5.49 11.01
C GLY A 766 2.72 -5.79 10.70
N ALA A 767 3.64 -5.25 11.50
CA ALA A 767 5.05 -5.61 11.40
C ALA A 767 5.25 -7.12 11.70
N PHE A 768 6.42 -7.65 11.36
CA PHE A 768 6.81 -9.01 11.74
C PHE A 768 6.81 -9.17 13.27
N GLY A 769 6.36 -10.33 13.76
CA GLY A 769 6.30 -10.63 15.20
C GLY A 769 5.13 -9.98 15.97
N CYS A 770 4.20 -9.26 15.32
CA CYS A 770 3.07 -8.64 16.02
C CYS A 770 1.90 -9.61 16.33
N GLY A 771 1.97 -10.87 15.89
CA GLY A 771 0.93 -11.89 16.15
C GLY A 771 -0.02 -12.18 14.98
N LYS A 772 0.31 -11.79 13.73
CA LYS A 772 -0.50 -12.08 12.53
C LYS A 772 -0.85 -13.57 12.40
N THR A 773 0.16 -14.42 12.37
CA THR A 773 0.02 -15.88 12.21
C THR A 773 -0.75 -16.51 13.38
N VAL A 774 -0.62 -15.97 14.60
CA VAL A 774 -1.42 -16.39 15.76
C VAL A 774 -2.91 -16.11 15.52
N ILE A 775 -3.27 -14.93 15.01
CA ILE A 775 -4.67 -14.63 14.66
C ILE A 775 -5.15 -15.52 13.50
N SER A 776 -4.34 -15.74 12.46
CA SER A 776 -4.65 -16.68 11.37
C SER A 776 -4.88 -18.11 11.89
N GLN A 777 -4.10 -18.56 12.88
CA GLN A 777 -4.25 -19.85 13.53
C GLN A 777 -5.53 -19.90 14.38
N SER A 778 -5.84 -18.86 15.16
CA SER A 778 -7.11 -18.75 15.91
C SER A 778 -8.33 -18.77 14.98
N VAL A 779 -8.28 -18.08 13.84
CA VAL A 779 -9.31 -18.16 12.80
C VAL A 779 -9.46 -19.59 12.26
N SER A 780 -8.34 -20.30 12.01
CA SER A 780 -8.34 -21.71 11.56
C SER A 780 -8.99 -22.66 12.57
N LYS A 781 -8.72 -22.43 13.86
CA LYS A 781 -9.20 -23.25 14.98
C LYS A 781 -10.69 -22.99 15.27
N PHE A 782 -11.04 -21.73 15.49
CA PHE A 782 -12.27 -21.36 16.18
C PHE A 782 -13.32 -20.67 15.32
N SER A 783 -13.04 -20.41 14.03
CA SER A 783 -14.05 -19.77 13.20
C SER A 783 -15.27 -20.66 12.94
N ASN A 784 -16.42 -20.00 12.80
CA ASN A 784 -17.70 -20.60 12.46
C ASN A 784 -17.82 -21.00 10.96
N SER A 785 -16.69 -21.32 10.33
CA SER A 785 -16.62 -21.80 8.94
C SER A 785 -16.57 -23.32 8.87
N ASP A 786 -17.22 -23.90 7.86
CA ASP A 786 -17.20 -25.34 7.60
C ASP A 786 -15.81 -25.79 7.17
N ILE A 787 -15.15 -25.00 6.31
CA ILE A 787 -13.92 -25.35 5.60
C ILE A 787 -12.93 -24.19 5.68
N ILE A 788 -11.67 -24.54 5.86
CA ILE A 788 -10.53 -23.62 5.92
C ILE A 788 -9.63 -23.83 4.70
N VAL A 789 -9.26 -22.76 4.01
CA VAL A 789 -8.22 -22.77 2.97
C VAL A 789 -7.11 -21.83 3.40
N TYR A 790 -5.95 -22.38 3.77
CA TYR A 790 -4.81 -21.58 4.22
C TYR A 790 -3.72 -21.57 3.16
N VAL A 791 -3.38 -20.38 2.66
CA VAL A 791 -2.34 -20.15 1.66
C VAL A 791 -1.16 -19.44 2.29
N GLY A 792 -0.07 -20.18 2.47
CA GLY A 792 1.25 -19.64 2.75
C GLY A 792 1.87 -19.10 1.45
N CYS A 793 2.04 -17.78 1.34
CA CYS A 793 2.66 -17.11 0.20
C CYS A 793 3.92 -16.38 0.65
N GLY A 794 5.08 -16.95 0.33
CA GLY A 794 6.40 -16.34 0.58
C GLY A 794 6.84 -16.31 2.04
N GLU A 795 6.21 -17.10 2.92
CA GLU A 795 6.56 -17.22 4.33
C GLU A 795 7.81 -18.07 4.56
N ARG A 796 8.40 -18.00 5.76
CA ARG A 796 9.62 -18.76 6.08
C ARG A 796 9.29 -20.25 6.17
N GLY A 797 10.25 -21.09 5.76
CA GLY A 797 10.11 -22.54 5.86
C GLY A 797 9.78 -23.03 7.28
N ASN A 798 10.34 -22.39 8.31
CA ASN A 798 10.07 -22.74 9.70
C ASN A 798 8.64 -22.38 10.15
N GLU A 799 8.10 -21.24 9.70
CA GLU A 799 6.73 -20.81 10.03
C GLU A 799 5.71 -21.76 9.38
N MET A 800 5.97 -22.19 8.14
CA MET A 800 5.18 -23.23 7.48
C MET A 800 5.34 -24.60 8.14
N ALA A 801 6.53 -24.96 8.63
CA ALA A 801 6.76 -26.22 9.33
C ALA A 801 6.04 -26.27 10.69
N GLU A 802 6.03 -25.16 11.44
CA GLU A 802 5.27 -25.01 12.69
C GLU A 802 3.76 -25.19 12.44
N VAL A 803 3.21 -24.51 11.43
CA VAL A 803 1.81 -24.72 10.97
C VAL A 803 1.54 -26.18 10.63
N LEU A 804 2.46 -26.87 9.94
CA LEU A 804 2.30 -28.27 9.56
C LEU A 804 2.43 -29.28 10.72
N MET A 805 3.12 -28.91 11.80
CA MET A 805 3.21 -29.73 13.02
C MET A 805 2.00 -29.50 13.93
N ASP A 806 1.57 -28.26 14.11
CA ASP A 806 0.44 -27.90 14.97
C ASP A 806 -0.91 -28.41 14.43
N PHE A 807 -1.19 -28.23 13.13
CA PHE A 807 -2.54 -28.46 12.58
C PHE A 807 -3.07 -29.90 12.72
N PRO A 808 -2.23 -30.95 12.65
CA PRO A 808 -2.65 -32.33 12.98
C PRO A 808 -2.95 -32.58 14.47
N GLU A 809 -2.26 -31.91 15.40
CA GLU A 809 -2.46 -32.08 16.85
C GLU A 809 -3.70 -31.35 17.36
N LEU A 810 -4.06 -30.25 16.69
CA LEU A 810 -5.20 -29.42 17.06
C LEU A 810 -6.53 -30.09 16.74
N THR A 811 -7.35 -30.27 17.78
CA THR A 811 -8.68 -30.87 17.69
C THR A 811 -9.79 -29.87 17.99
N ILE A 812 -10.94 -30.06 17.33
CA ILE A 812 -12.20 -29.37 17.62
C ILE A 812 -13.21 -30.39 18.13
N ASP A 813 -14.12 -29.97 19.01
CA ASP A 813 -15.26 -30.78 19.40
C ASP A 813 -16.43 -30.52 18.44
N VAL A 814 -16.86 -31.57 17.74
CA VAL A 814 -18.01 -31.55 16.84
C VAL A 814 -18.91 -32.72 17.22
N GLU A 815 -20.13 -32.42 17.70
CA GLU A 815 -21.10 -33.41 18.18
C GLU A 815 -20.58 -34.32 19.33
N GLY A 816 -19.72 -33.80 20.22
CA GLY A 816 -19.13 -34.57 21.32
C GLY A 816 -17.97 -35.47 20.88
N ARG A 817 -17.40 -35.22 19.70
CA ARG A 817 -16.27 -35.96 19.12
C ARG A 817 -15.12 -35.01 18.84
N LYS A 818 -13.95 -35.32 19.41
CA LYS A 818 -12.70 -34.61 19.12
C LYS A 818 -12.14 -35.07 17.78
N GLU A 819 -12.13 -34.16 16.80
CA GLU A 819 -11.67 -34.41 15.43
C GLU A 819 -10.56 -33.40 15.06
N PRO A 820 -9.49 -33.81 14.37
CA PRO A 820 -8.39 -32.90 14.03
C PRO A 820 -8.78 -31.89 12.95
N ILE A 821 -8.35 -30.63 13.10
CA ILE A 821 -8.72 -29.54 12.18
C ILE A 821 -8.23 -29.76 10.75
N MET A 822 -7.16 -30.56 10.56
CA MET A 822 -6.62 -30.90 9.25
C MET A 822 -7.66 -31.57 8.32
N LYS A 823 -8.66 -32.28 8.88
CA LYS A 823 -9.74 -32.92 8.09
C LYS A 823 -10.70 -31.95 7.41
N ARG A 824 -10.74 -30.67 7.84
CA ARG A 824 -11.52 -29.59 7.21
C ARG A 824 -10.65 -28.48 6.60
N THR A 825 -9.34 -28.70 6.52
CA THR A 825 -8.36 -27.69 6.09
C THR A 825 -7.63 -28.16 4.85
N CYS A 826 -7.59 -27.30 3.83
CA CYS A 826 -6.71 -27.46 2.67
C CYS A 826 -5.52 -26.49 2.82
N LEU A 827 -4.29 -27.00 2.76
CA LEU A 827 -3.07 -26.21 2.91
C LEU A 827 -2.36 -26.03 1.57
N ILE A 828 -2.08 -24.78 1.19
CA ILE A 828 -1.24 -24.44 0.03
C ILE A 828 0.02 -23.77 0.57
N ALA A 829 1.13 -24.48 0.53
CA ALA A 829 2.40 -24.10 1.10
C ALA A 829 3.37 -23.63 -0.01
N ASN A 830 3.53 -22.32 -0.15
CA ASN A 830 4.52 -21.73 -1.04
C ASN A 830 5.55 -20.88 -0.26
N THR A 831 6.68 -21.47 0.10
CA THR A 831 7.71 -20.83 0.95
C THR A 831 8.48 -19.71 0.24
N SER A 832 9.19 -18.89 1.01
CA SER A 832 10.11 -17.87 0.49
C SER A 832 11.23 -18.42 -0.41
N ASN A 833 11.60 -19.69 -0.27
CA ASN A 833 12.61 -20.34 -1.12
C ASN A 833 12.03 -20.90 -2.44
N MET A 834 10.70 -20.97 -2.56
CA MET A 834 10.04 -21.39 -3.80
C MET A 834 10.00 -20.24 -4.83
N PRO A 835 9.94 -20.56 -6.13
CA PRO A 835 10.00 -19.58 -7.21
C PRO A 835 8.95 -18.47 -7.10
N VAL A 836 9.35 -17.30 -7.56
CA VAL A 836 8.58 -16.05 -7.40
C VAL A 836 7.25 -16.11 -8.17
N ALA A 837 7.23 -16.77 -9.33
CA ALA A 837 6.01 -17.01 -10.09
C ALA A 837 4.98 -17.87 -9.32
N ALA A 838 5.45 -18.89 -8.57
CA ALA A 838 4.57 -19.77 -7.80
C ALA A 838 3.87 -19.06 -6.63
N ARG A 839 4.42 -17.92 -6.17
CA ARG A 839 3.76 -17.01 -5.21
C ARG A 839 2.53 -16.31 -5.78
N GLU A 840 2.52 -15.98 -7.08
CA GLU A 840 1.30 -15.48 -7.73
C GLU A 840 0.30 -16.62 -7.93
N ALA A 841 0.75 -17.80 -8.40
CA ALA A 841 -0.10 -18.95 -8.62
C ALA A 841 -0.81 -19.41 -7.34
N SER A 842 -0.11 -19.51 -6.21
CA SER A 842 -0.66 -20.07 -4.95
C SER A 842 -1.91 -19.33 -4.46
N ILE A 843 -1.93 -17.99 -4.59
CA ILE A 843 -3.08 -17.16 -4.22
C ILE A 843 -4.29 -17.47 -5.11
N TYR A 844 -4.11 -17.58 -6.43
CA TYR A 844 -5.20 -17.93 -7.37
C TYR A 844 -5.67 -19.38 -7.22
N THR A 845 -4.75 -20.31 -6.96
CA THR A 845 -5.05 -21.71 -6.63
C THR A 845 -5.95 -21.78 -5.40
N GLY A 846 -5.57 -21.12 -4.30
CA GLY A 846 -6.32 -21.14 -3.05
C GLY A 846 -7.71 -20.51 -3.13
N ILE A 847 -7.86 -19.34 -3.75
CA ILE A 847 -9.21 -18.75 -3.92
C ILE A 847 -10.09 -19.60 -4.82
N THR A 848 -9.53 -20.30 -5.81
CA THR A 848 -10.31 -21.19 -6.69
C THR A 848 -10.78 -22.46 -5.96
N VAL A 849 -9.96 -23.00 -5.06
CA VAL A 849 -10.35 -24.07 -4.13
C VAL A 849 -11.42 -23.58 -3.15
N ALA A 850 -11.29 -22.36 -2.60
CA ALA A 850 -12.31 -21.79 -1.71
C ALA A 850 -13.65 -21.55 -2.42
N GLU A 851 -13.63 -21.03 -3.65
CA GLU A 851 -14.83 -20.89 -4.49
C GLU A 851 -15.48 -22.24 -4.85
N TYR A 852 -14.69 -23.31 -5.01
CA TYR A 852 -15.24 -24.65 -5.25
C TYR A 852 -16.08 -25.15 -4.07
N PHE A 853 -15.58 -25.00 -2.84
CA PHE A 853 -16.32 -25.41 -1.64
C PHE A 853 -17.52 -24.49 -1.35
N ARG A 854 -17.42 -23.19 -1.66
CA ARG A 854 -18.55 -22.26 -1.69
C ARG A 854 -19.67 -22.75 -2.61
N ASP A 855 -19.36 -23.21 -3.82
CA ASP A 855 -20.36 -23.69 -4.78
C ASP A 855 -21.12 -24.94 -4.29
N GLN A 856 -20.51 -25.75 -3.40
CA GLN A 856 -21.17 -26.87 -2.71
C GLN A 856 -22.18 -26.42 -1.64
N GLY A 857 -22.23 -25.11 -1.33
CA GLY A 857 -23.09 -24.54 -0.29
C GLY A 857 -22.46 -24.60 1.11
N LYS A 858 -21.13 -24.44 1.20
CA LYS A 858 -20.38 -24.36 2.45
C LYS A 858 -19.93 -22.93 2.74
N ASN A 859 -19.70 -22.63 4.01
CA ASN A 859 -19.05 -21.41 4.47
C ASN A 859 -17.54 -21.64 4.59
N VAL A 860 -16.77 -20.91 3.79
CA VAL A 860 -15.33 -21.10 3.66
C VAL A 860 -14.59 -19.86 4.16
N ALA A 861 -13.56 -20.05 4.99
CA ALA A 861 -12.59 -19.01 5.30
C ALA A 861 -11.29 -19.27 4.54
N MET A 862 -10.86 -18.28 3.76
CA MET A 862 -9.56 -18.27 3.10
C MET A 862 -8.59 -17.35 3.85
N MET A 863 -7.47 -17.88 4.30
CA MET A 863 -6.36 -17.08 4.84
C MET A 863 -5.24 -16.97 3.81
N ALA A 864 -4.78 -15.75 3.56
CA ALA A 864 -3.65 -15.47 2.68
C ALA A 864 -2.52 -14.81 3.48
N ASP A 865 -1.56 -15.60 3.94
CA ASP A 865 -0.38 -15.16 4.71
C ASP A 865 0.88 -15.36 3.85
N SER A 866 1.45 -14.35 3.17
CA SER A 866 1.06 -12.93 3.17
C SER A 866 0.88 -12.32 1.78
N THR A 867 -0.12 -11.45 1.64
CA THR A 867 -0.43 -10.76 0.38
C THR A 867 0.66 -9.74 -0.02
N SER A 868 1.46 -9.26 0.93
CA SER A 868 2.65 -8.45 0.66
C SER A 868 3.72 -9.21 -0.12
N ARG A 869 3.96 -10.50 0.17
CA ARG A 869 4.93 -11.31 -0.59
C ARG A 869 4.44 -11.63 -2.00
N TRP A 870 3.13 -11.74 -2.19
CA TRP A 870 2.52 -11.78 -3.52
C TRP A 870 2.72 -10.45 -4.27
N ALA A 871 2.49 -9.30 -3.65
CA ALA A 871 2.74 -7.99 -4.26
C ALA A 871 4.24 -7.77 -4.61
N GLU A 872 5.16 -8.21 -3.75
CA GLU A 872 6.60 -8.21 -4.04
C GLU A 872 6.95 -9.11 -5.24
N ALA A 873 6.29 -10.26 -5.37
CA ALA A 873 6.46 -11.13 -6.52
C ALA A 873 6.01 -10.43 -7.81
N LEU A 874 4.84 -9.77 -7.81
CA LEU A 874 4.36 -8.97 -8.94
C LEU A 874 5.35 -7.84 -9.30
N ARG A 875 5.97 -7.18 -8.31
CA ARG A 875 7.04 -6.19 -8.53
C ARG A 875 8.26 -6.81 -9.23
N GLU A 876 8.72 -7.97 -8.79
CA GLU A 876 9.89 -8.62 -9.39
C GLU A 876 9.62 -9.10 -10.83
N ILE A 877 8.41 -9.63 -11.09
CA ILE A 877 7.96 -10.04 -12.43
C ILE A 877 7.89 -8.82 -13.35
N SER A 878 7.22 -7.75 -12.92
CA SER A 878 7.07 -6.50 -13.68
C SER A 878 8.43 -5.85 -14.00
N GLY A 879 9.34 -5.82 -13.02
CA GLY A 879 10.71 -5.34 -13.21
C GLY A 879 11.52 -6.15 -14.23
N ARG A 880 11.38 -7.48 -14.26
CA ARG A 880 12.01 -8.32 -15.30
C ARG A 880 11.39 -8.15 -16.69
N LEU A 881 10.13 -7.74 -16.76
CA LEU A 881 9.40 -7.49 -18.00
C LEU A 881 9.67 -6.11 -18.63
N GLY A 882 10.51 -5.29 -17.98
CA GLY A 882 10.81 -3.92 -18.41
C GLY A 882 9.59 -2.99 -18.32
N GLU A 883 8.60 -3.33 -17.50
CA GLU A 883 7.42 -2.50 -17.28
C GLU A 883 7.76 -1.29 -16.42
N MET A 884 7.11 -0.16 -16.67
CA MET A 884 7.33 1.06 -15.88
C MET A 884 6.73 0.89 -14.48
N PRO A 885 7.53 1.00 -13.40
CA PRO A 885 7.02 0.94 -12.05
C PRO A 885 6.18 2.19 -11.71
N ALA A 886 5.22 2.00 -10.82
CA ALA A 886 4.54 3.05 -10.09
C ALA A 886 5.25 3.25 -8.72
N ASP A 887 4.47 3.47 -7.65
CA ASP A 887 5.01 3.76 -6.32
C ASP A 887 5.83 2.59 -5.74
N GLN A 888 6.96 2.91 -5.10
CA GLN A 888 7.89 1.97 -4.47
C GLN A 888 8.31 0.75 -5.34
N GLY A 889 8.29 0.91 -6.66
CA GLY A 889 8.66 -0.12 -7.63
C GLY A 889 7.53 -1.08 -8.01
N PHE A 890 6.35 -0.99 -7.43
CA PHE A 890 5.23 -1.89 -7.75
C PHE A 890 4.63 -1.61 -9.14
N PRO A 891 4.03 -2.59 -9.82
CA PRO A 891 3.36 -2.36 -11.10
C PRO A 891 2.11 -1.47 -10.94
N ALA A 892 1.80 -0.68 -11.96
CA ALA A 892 0.59 0.15 -12.00
C ALA A 892 -0.72 -0.65 -11.85
N TYR A 893 -0.73 -1.95 -12.19
CA TYR A 893 -1.88 -2.84 -12.03
C TYR A 893 -2.01 -3.50 -10.65
N LEU A 894 -1.16 -3.18 -9.67
CA LEU A 894 -1.21 -3.78 -8.32
C LEU A 894 -2.61 -3.66 -7.68
N GLY A 895 -3.17 -2.45 -7.66
CA GLY A 895 -4.51 -2.20 -7.09
C GLY A 895 -5.61 -2.99 -7.80
N ALA A 896 -5.53 -3.13 -9.13
CA ALA A 896 -6.49 -3.92 -9.91
C ALA A 896 -6.39 -5.42 -9.63
N LYS A 897 -5.16 -5.96 -9.48
CA LYS A 897 -4.92 -7.36 -9.08
C LYS A 897 -5.47 -7.63 -7.68
N LEU A 898 -5.16 -6.78 -6.69
CA LEU A 898 -5.68 -6.90 -5.33
C LEU A 898 -7.22 -6.82 -5.32
N ALA A 899 -7.82 -5.88 -6.05
CA ALA A 899 -9.28 -5.76 -6.14
C ALA A 899 -9.91 -7.02 -6.75
N SER A 900 -9.35 -7.53 -7.85
CA SER A 900 -9.82 -8.76 -8.51
C SER A 900 -9.72 -10.02 -7.64
N PHE A 901 -8.84 -10.02 -6.63
CA PHE A 901 -8.71 -11.09 -5.64
C PHE A 901 -9.76 -10.94 -4.53
N TYR A 902 -9.83 -9.76 -3.88
CA TYR A 902 -10.77 -9.54 -2.77
C TYR A 902 -12.24 -9.56 -3.20
N GLU A 903 -12.58 -9.12 -4.41
CA GLU A 903 -13.96 -9.16 -4.96
C GLU A 903 -14.48 -10.57 -5.32
N ARG A 904 -13.63 -11.61 -5.21
CA ARG A 904 -14.05 -13.02 -5.25
C ARG A 904 -14.65 -13.50 -3.93
N ALA A 905 -14.40 -12.78 -2.83
CA ALA A 905 -15.13 -12.95 -1.59
C ALA A 905 -16.62 -12.60 -1.77
N GLY A 906 -17.45 -13.13 -0.88
CA GLY A 906 -18.87 -12.83 -0.86
C GLY A 906 -19.71 -14.00 -0.36
N ARG A 907 -20.92 -13.68 0.10
CA ARG A 907 -22.00 -14.66 0.23
C ARG A 907 -22.77 -14.72 -1.09
N VAL A 908 -23.07 -15.91 -1.57
CA VAL A 908 -23.65 -16.12 -2.90
C VAL A 908 -24.73 -17.20 -2.88
N VAL A 909 -25.64 -17.14 -3.86
CA VAL A 909 -26.41 -18.31 -4.28
C VAL A 909 -25.60 -19.04 -5.35
N SER A 910 -25.23 -20.29 -5.07
CA SER A 910 -24.46 -21.13 -5.99
C SER A 910 -25.27 -21.45 -7.25
N MET A 911 -24.57 -21.77 -8.34
CA MET A 911 -25.20 -22.21 -9.58
C MET A 911 -25.69 -23.66 -9.47
N GLY A 912 -26.83 -23.95 -10.09
CA GLY A 912 -27.41 -25.29 -10.23
C GLY A 912 -28.28 -25.75 -9.05
N SER A 913 -28.90 -26.91 -9.24
CA SER A 913 -29.84 -27.56 -8.32
C SER A 913 -29.13 -28.52 -7.36
N PRO A 914 -29.59 -28.67 -6.10
CA PRO A 914 -30.57 -27.82 -5.42
C PRO A 914 -30.04 -26.40 -5.19
N GLU A 915 -30.91 -25.43 -4.91
CA GLU A 915 -30.48 -24.08 -4.52
C GLU A 915 -29.62 -24.14 -3.25
N ARG A 916 -28.42 -23.56 -3.31
CA ARG A 916 -27.42 -23.59 -2.22
C ARG A 916 -26.91 -22.20 -1.95
N LYS A 917 -26.69 -21.88 -0.68
CA LYS A 917 -26.08 -20.63 -0.24
C LYS A 917 -24.72 -20.97 0.34
N GLY A 918 -23.67 -20.33 -0.17
CA GLY A 918 -22.30 -20.50 0.31
C GLY A 918 -21.65 -19.15 0.53
N SER A 919 -20.49 -19.14 1.21
CA SER A 919 -19.73 -17.91 1.41
C SER A 919 -18.22 -18.16 1.34
N VAL A 920 -17.48 -17.15 0.89
CA VAL A 920 -16.00 -17.10 1.01
C VAL A 920 -15.63 -15.83 1.74
N SER A 921 -15.17 -15.98 2.98
CA SER A 921 -14.54 -14.92 3.76
C SER A 921 -13.04 -14.89 3.43
N ILE A 922 -12.50 -13.74 3.02
CA ILE A 922 -11.06 -13.59 2.77
C ILE A 922 -10.41 -12.81 3.91
N VAL A 923 -9.42 -13.42 4.56
CA VAL A 923 -8.56 -12.80 5.58
C VAL A 923 -7.15 -12.70 5.02
N GLY A 924 -6.77 -11.50 4.55
CA GLY A 924 -5.44 -11.25 4.00
C GLY A 924 -4.50 -10.65 5.04
N ALA A 925 -3.35 -11.28 5.25
CA ALA A 925 -2.29 -10.75 6.10
C ALA A 925 -1.37 -9.84 5.27
N VAL A 926 -1.17 -8.60 5.73
CA VAL A 926 -0.30 -7.61 5.10
C VAL A 926 0.92 -7.37 6.01
N SER A 927 2.11 -7.40 5.43
CA SER A 927 3.38 -7.20 6.14
C SER A 927 4.08 -5.93 5.62
N PRO A 928 3.58 -4.73 5.98
CA PRO A 928 4.23 -3.48 5.58
C PRO A 928 5.66 -3.39 6.13
N PRO A 929 6.62 -2.86 5.35
CA PRO A 929 7.99 -2.66 5.82
C PRO A 929 8.00 -1.72 7.03
N GLY A 930 8.62 -2.15 8.13
CA GLY A 930 8.70 -1.39 9.38
C GLY A 930 7.38 -1.24 10.17
N GLY A 931 6.23 -1.66 9.61
CA GLY A 931 4.91 -1.37 10.18
C GLY A 931 4.24 -0.09 9.63
N ASP A 932 4.75 0.46 8.52
CA ASP A 932 4.23 1.70 7.92
C ASP A 932 3.01 1.43 7.02
N PHE A 933 1.85 1.97 7.41
CA PHE A 933 0.60 1.80 6.65
C PHE A 933 0.49 2.68 5.39
N SER A 934 1.46 3.56 5.13
CA SER A 934 1.57 4.30 3.86
C SER A 934 2.15 3.48 2.69
N ASP A 935 2.58 2.24 2.96
CA ASP A 935 3.02 1.27 1.94
C ASP A 935 1.93 1.03 0.86
N PRO A 936 2.30 0.99 -0.46
CA PRO A 936 1.36 0.81 -1.56
C PRO A 936 0.47 -0.43 -1.49
N VAL A 937 0.93 -1.53 -0.89
CA VAL A 937 0.12 -2.75 -0.71
C VAL A 937 -0.92 -2.52 0.38
N THR A 938 -0.52 -1.88 1.48
CA THR A 938 -1.40 -1.56 2.60
C THR A 938 -2.46 -0.53 2.19
N SER A 939 -2.08 0.56 1.51
CA SER A 939 -3.02 1.58 1.03
C SER A 939 -3.98 1.05 -0.03
N SER A 940 -3.51 0.22 -0.96
CA SER A 940 -4.37 -0.42 -1.96
C SER A 940 -5.37 -1.37 -1.29
N THR A 941 -4.91 -2.18 -0.32
CA THR A 941 -5.77 -3.13 0.41
C THR A 941 -6.82 -2.39 1.23
N LEU A 942 -6.45 -1.33 1.96
CA LEU A 942 -7.33 -0.43 2.71
C LEU A 942 -8.50 0.15 1.87
N GLY A 943 -8.24 0.47 0.60
CA GLY A 943 -9.25 0.97 -0.33
C GLY A 943 -10.30 -0.07 -0.74
N ILE A 944 -9.99 -1.36 -0.64
CA ILE A 944 -10.83 -2.48 -1.10
C ILE A 944 -11.57 -3.15 0.07
N VAL A 945 -10.86 -3.42 1.17
CA VAL A 945 -11.40 -4.20 2.29
C VAL A 945 -12.41 -3.42 3.12
N GLN A 946 -13.34 -4.18 3.71
CA GLN A 946 -14.40 -3.62 4.56
C GLN A 946 -14.05 -3.66 6.05
N VAL A 947 -13.15 -4.57 6.46
CA VAL A 947 -12.65 -4.69 7.83
C VAL A 947 -11.13 -4.58 7.86
N PHE A 948 -10.62 -3.83 8.84
CA PHE A 948 -9.22 -3.54 9.04
C PHE A 948 -8.84 -3.77 10.51
N TRP A 949 -8.00 -4.77 10.76
CA TRP A 949 -7.51 -5.18 12.07
C TRP A 949 -6.04 -4.78 12.24
N GLY A 950 -5.80 -3.49 12.48
CA GLY A 950 -4.46 -2.91 12.55
C GLY A 950 -3.68 -3.38 13.77
N LEU A 951 -2.62 -4.17 13.58
CA LEU A 951 -1.76 -4.61 14.68
C LEU A 951 -0.65 -3.58 14.98
N ASP A 952 -0.58 -3.12 16.23
CA ASP A 952 0.44 -2.19 16.71
C ASP A 952 1.63 -2.92 17.34
N LYS A 953 2.81 -2.60 16.82
CA LYS A 953 4.10 -3.05 17.35
C LYS A 953 4.33 -2.62 18.80
N LYS A 954 3.81 -1.46 19.24
CA LYS A 954 3.93 -0.97 20.62
C LYS A 954 3.18 -1.86 21.61
N LEU A 955 1.98 -2.33 21.24
CA LEU A 955 1.19 -3.25 22.05
C LEU A 955 1.87 -4.62 22.14
N ALA A 956 2.34 -5.15 21.01
CA ALA A 956 3.11 -6.40 20.98
C ALA A 956 4.39 -6.33 21.83
N GLN A 957 5.13 -5.22 21.80
CA GLN A 957 6.31 -5.00 22.66
C GLN A 957 5.98 -4.95 24.16
N ARG A 958 4.79 -4.48 24.53
CA ARG A 958 4.25 -4.52 25.90
C ARG A 958 3.66 -5.89 26.29
N LYS A 959 3.73 -6.89 25.40
CA LYS A 959 3.08 -8.21 25.52
C LYS A 959 1.55 -8.15 25.65
N HIS A 960 0.92 -7.09 25.16
CA HIS A 960 -0.53 -7.02 25.04
C HIS A 960 -0.96 -7.79 23.79
N PHE A 961 -1.60 -8.93 23.99
CA PHE A 961 -2.10 -9.79 22.92
C PHE A 961 -3.62 -10.03 23.06
N PRO A 962 -4.37 -10.06 21.94
CA PRO A 962 -3.97 -9.62 20.60
C PRO A 962 -3.57 -8.12 20.55
N SER A 963 -2.68 -7.75 19.63
CA SER A 963 -2.01 -6.43 19.60
C SER A 963 -2.77 -5.39 18.77
N ILE A 964 -4.11 -5.43 18.79
CA ILE A 964 -4.99 -4.60 17.94
C ILE A 964 -5.01 -3.14 18.42
N ASN A 965 -4.75 -2.21 17.51
CA ASN A 965 -4.91 -0.79 17.75
C ASN A 965 -6.40 -0.39 17.67
N THR A 966 -6.97 0.09 18.77
CA THR A 966 -8.39 0.43 18.90
C THR A 966 -8.82 1.67 18.12
N SER A 967 -7.89 2.59 17.86
CA SER A 967 -8.16 3.89 17.24
C SER A 967 -7.94 3.88 15.73
N GLN A 968 -7.06 3.00 15.22
CA GLN A 968 -6.81 2.81 13.78
C GLN A 968 -7.65 1.69 13.15
N SER A 969 -8.10 0.70 13.94
CA SER A 969 -8.93 -0.40 13.44
C SER A 969 -10.38 0.02 13.16
N TYR A 970 -11.01 -0.60 12.16
CA TYR A 970 -12.40 -0.33 11.80
C TYR A 970 -13.10 -1.54 11.14
N SER A 971 -14.42 -1.55 11.21
CA SER A 971 -15.29 -2.42 10.42
C SER A 971 -16.42 -1.59 9.82
N LYS A 972 -16.69 -1.77 8.52
CA LYS A 972 -17.82 -1.16 7.81
C LYS A 972 -19.09 -2.03 7.85
N TYR A 973 -19.02 -3.24 8.41
CA TYR A 973 -20.14 -4.19 8.44
C TYR A 973 -21.07 -4.04 9.66
N THR A 974 -20.81 -3.09 10.57
CA THR A 974 -21.59 -2.89 11.80
C THR A 974 -23.08 -2.70 11.52
N THR A 975 -23.44 -1.89 10.52
CA THR A 975 -24.84 -1.69 10.08
C THR A 975 -25.44 -2.95 9.44
N THR A 976 -24.63 -3.74 8.71
CA THR A 976 -25.11 -4.96 8.04
C THR A 976 -25.41 -6.09 9.04
N LEU A 977 -24.72 -6.10 10.18
CA LEU A 977 -24.93 -7.05 11.27
C LEU A 977 -26.05 -6.65 12.26
N GLU A 978 -26.55 -5.42 12.18
CA GLU A 978 -27.58 -4.94 13.10
C GLU A 978 -28.84 -5.86 13.16
N PRO A 979 -29.38 -6.39 12.03
CA PRO A 979 -30.52 -7.31 12.08
C PRO A 979 -30.24 -8.63 12.81
N PHE A 980 -28.99 -9.11 12.79
CA PHE A 980 -28.57 -10.30 13.54
C PHE A 980 -28.50 -9.99 15.03
N TYR A 981 -27.85 -8.89 15.41
CA TYR A 981 -27.78 -8.49 16.81
C TYR A 981 -29.16 -8.14 17.39
N GLN A 982 -30.05 -7.48 16.64
CA GLN A 982 -31.43 -7.23 17.09
C GLN A 982 -32.22 -8.53 17.35
N ARG A 983 -31.90 -9.64 16.68
CA ARG A 983 -32.55 -10.94 16.88
C ARG A 983 -31.98 -11.72 18.07
N GLU A 984 -30.65 -11.78 18.19
CA GLU A 984 -29.97 -12.62 19.20
C GLU A 984 -29.60 -11.85 20.48
N MET A 985 -29.06 -10.63 20.35
CA MET A 985 -28.46 -9.84 21.45
C MET A 985 -28.63 -8.32 21.22
N PRO A 986 -29.84 -7.75 21.43
CA PRO A 986 -30.16 -6.38 21.00
C PRO A 986 -29.35 -5.28 21.72
N GLU A 987 -28.83 -5.54 22.93
CA GLU A 987 -28.00 -4.57 23.67
C GLU A 987 -26.55 -4.51 23.17
N PHE A 988 -26.08 -5.51 22.43
CA PHE A 988 -24.67 -5.69 22.07
C PHE A 988 -24.07 -4.52 21.26
N PRO A 989 -24.73 -3.99 20.19
CA PRO A 989 -24.15 -2.89 19.41
C PRO A 989 -24.03 -1.59 20.23
N ARG A 990 -25.00 -1.34 21.13
CA ARG A 990 -24.98 -0.20 22.03
C ARG A 990 -23.82 -0.29 23.02
N MET A 991 -23.57 -1.47 23.60
CA MET A 991 -22.44 -1.68 24.51
C MET A 991 -21.09 -1.54 23.79
N ALA A 992 -20.93 -2.14 22.61
CA ALA A 992 -19.71 -2.03 21.81
C ALA A 992 -19.37 -0.57 21.43
N ALA A 993 -20.38 0.23 21.07
CA ALA A 993 -20.21 1.66 20.80
C ALA A 993 -19.70 2.43 22.04
N ARG A 994 -20.25 2.16 23.22
CA ARG A 994 -19.83 2.79 24.49
C ARG A 994 -18.44 2.36 24.95
N VAL A 995 -18.08 1.09 24.76
CA VAL A 995 -16.71 0.60 25.01
C VAL A 995 -15.73 1.37 24.11
N LYS A 996 -16.06 1.58 22.83
CA LYS A 996 -15.22 2.35 21.91
C LYS A 996 -15.10 3.84 22.30
N GLU A 997 -16.20 4.45 22.76
CA GLU A 997 -16.23 5.81 23.30
C GLU A 997 -15.29 5.95 24.51
N ILE A 998 -15.43 5.09 25.52
CA ILE A 998 -14.59 5.08 26.73
C ILE A 998 -13.11 4.89 26.39
N LEU A 999 -12.78 4.01 25.43
CA LEU A 999 -11.40 3.80 24.98
C LEU A 999 -10.83 5.04 24.28
N SER A 1000 -11.62 5.72 23.43
CA SER A 1000 -11.21 6.97 22.78
C SER A 1000 -10.99 8.09 23.80
N THR A 1001 -11.95 8.32 24.71
CA THR A 1001 -11.82 9.33 25.77
C THR A 1001 -10.65 9.01 26.70
N SER A 1002 -10.35 7.73 26.97
CA SER A 1002 -9.16 7.34 27.72
C SER A 1002 -7.86 7.69 27.00
N GLU A 1003 -7.78 7.63 25.66
CA GLU A 1003 -6.57 8.04 24.93
C GLU A 1003 -6.35 9.56 24.96
N ASP A 1004 -7.43 10.34 24.88
CA ASP A 1004 -7.38 11.80 25.05
C ASP A 1004 -6.97 12.18 26.50
N LEU A 1005 -7.57 11.51 27.50
CA LEU A 1005 -7.22 11.70 28.90
C LEU A 1005 -5.79 11.24 29.22
N ASP A 1006 -5.30 10.15 28.62
CA ASP A 1006 -3.91 9.69 28.78
C ASP A 1006 -2.90 10.75 28.28
N GLN A 1007 -3.23 11.54 27.26
CA GLN A 1007 -2.43 12.69 26.84
C GLN A 1007 -2.45 13.82 27.88
N VAL A 1008 -3.62 14.16 28.42
CA VAL A 1008 -3.75 15.16 29.50
C VAL A 1008 -2.99 14.73 30.75
N VAL A 1009 -3.04 13.45 31.12
CA VAL A 1009 -2.29 12.87 32.25
C VAL A 1009 -0.78 12.97 32.03
N GLN A 1010 -0.28 12.79 30.81
CA GLN A 1010 1.15 12.95 30.49
C GLN A 1010 1.61 14.42 30.57
N LEU A 1011 0.72 15.39 30.34
CA LEU A 1011 1.04 16.81 30.37
C LEU A 1011 0.88 17.45 31.77
N VAL A 1012 -0.17 17.10 32.51
CA VAL A 1012 -0.57 17.79 33.76
C VAL A 1012 -0.60 16.86 34.99
N GLY A 1013 -0.59 15.54 34.79
CA GLY A 1013 -0.65 14.54 35.85
C GLY A 1013 -2.08 14.12 36.26
N LYS A 1014 -2.24 12.87 36.70
CA LYS A 1014 -3.55 12.27 37.06
C LYS A 1014 -4.29 12.97 38.22
N SER A 1015 -3.59 13.77 39.03
CA SER A 1015 -4.18 14.57 40.11
C SER A 1015 -5.02 15.75 39.62
N ALA A 1016 -4.78 16.27 38.42
CA ALA A 1016 -5.48 17.42 37.86
C ALA A 1016 -6.85 17.10 37.23
N LEU A 1017 -7.18 15.81 37.08
CA LEU A 1017 -8.42 15.35 36.48
C LEU A 1017 -9.64 15.45 37.41
N GLY A 1018 -10.83 15.60 36.80
CA GLY A 1018 -12.09 15.40 37.51
C GLY A 1018 -12.28 13.94 37.93
N ASP A 1019 -13.13 13.69 38.92
CA ASP A 1019 -13.35 12.32 39.41
C ASP A 1019 -14.10 11.45 38.38
N GLY A 1020 -14.96 12.04 37.53
CA GLY A 1020 -15.56 11.35 36.39
C GLY A 1020 -14.54 10.87 35.35
N ASP A 1021 -13.51 11.68 35.07
CA ASP A 1021 -12.42 11.31 34.15
C ASP A 1021 -11.54 10.19 34.74
N LYS A 1022 -11.36 10.19 36.08
CA LYS A 1022 -10.64 9.11 36.79
C LYS A 1022 -11.39 7.78 36.70
N ILE A 1023 -12.72 7.77 36.79
CA ILE A 1023 -13.52 6.58 36.49
C ILE A 1023 -13.23 6.10 35.07
N THR A 1024 -13.31 6.98 34.07
CA THR A 1024 -13.11 6.62 32.66
C THR A 1024 -11.74 5.99 32.43
N LEU A 1025 -10.66 6.51 33.04
CA LEU A 1025 -9.32 5.92 32.97
C LEU A 1025 -9.21 4.57 33.70
N ASP A 1026 -9.78 4.44 34.90
CA ASP A 1026 -9.70 3.20 35.68
C ASP A 1026 -10.54 2.08 35.02
N VAL A 1027 -11.70 2.41 34.45
CA VAL A 1027 -12.53 1.49 33.64
C VAL A 1027 -11.89 1.17 32.30
N ALA A 1028 -11.26 2.13 31.63
CA ALA A 1028 -10.51 1.86 30.40
C ALA A 1028 -9.31 0.95 30.65
N THR A 1029 -8.68 1.03 31.84
CA THR A 1029 -7.63 0.08 32.26
C THR A 1029 -8.20 -1.33 32.44
N LEU A 1030 -9.35 -1.46 33.12
CA LEU A 1030 -10.08 -2.74 33.23
C LEU A 1030 -10.42 -3.33 31.85
N LEU A 1031 -10.91 -2.51 30.92
CA LEU A 1031 -11.18 -2.94 29.54
C LEU A 1031 -9.90 -3.38 28.81
N LYS A 1032 -8.81 -2.63 28.93
CA LYS A 1032 -7.51 -2.95 28.29
C LYS A 1032 -6.92 -4.27 28.84
N GLU A 1033 -6.90 -4.47 30.16
CA GLU A 1033 -6.24 -5.63 30.80
C GLU A 1033 -7.12 -6.90 30.91
N ASP A 1034 -8.44 -6.76 31.02
CA ASP A 1034 -9.34 -7.88 31.29
C ASP A 1034 -10.34 -8.18 30.17
N PHE A 1035 -10.67 -7.21 29.30
CA PHE A 1035 -11.57 -7.43 28.16
C PHE A 1035 -10.85 -7.57 26.80
N LEU A 1036 -9.89 -6.71 26.49
CA LEU A 1036 -9.17 -6.69 25.21
C LEU A 1036 -8.00 -7.68 25.16
N GLN A 1037 -7.31 -7.90 26.28
CA GLN A 1037 -6.28 -8.93 26.39
C GLN A 1037 -6.92 -10.32 26.47
N GLN A 1038 -6.43 -11.21 25.62
CA GLN A 1038 -6.90 -12.58 25.50
C GLN A 1038 -5.72 -13.50 25.18
N ASN A 1039 -5.48 -14.50 26.01
CA ASN A 1039 -4.36 -15.43 25.84
C ASN A 1039 -4.76 -16.64 24.99
N GLY A 1040 -4.32 -16.64 23.73
CA GLY A 1040 -4.60 -17.69 22.75
C GLY A 1040 -4.09 -19.11 23.11
N TYR A 1041 -3.26 -19.25 24.15
CA TYR A 1041 -2.69 -20.53 24.60
C TYR A 1041 -3.34 -21.10 25.88
N SER A 1042 -4.27 -20.39 26.52
CA SER A 1042 -4.93 -20.86 27.76
C SER A 1042 -6.33 -21.38 27.50
N ASP A 1043 -6.72 -22.48 28.15
CA ASP A 1043 -7.95 -23.22 27.86
C ASP A 1043 -9.24 -22.37 27.96
N TYR A 1044 -9.29 -21.41 28.90
CA TYR A 1044 -10.45 -20.53 29.14
C TYR A 1044 -10.52 -19.30 28.21
N ASP A 1045 -9.42 -18.97 27.52
CA ASP A 1045 -9.25 -17.72 26.76
C ASP A 1045 -8.81 -17.95 25.30
N GLN A 1046 -8.49 -19.18 24.90
CA GLN A 1046 -8.21 -19.50 23.49
C GLN A 1046 -9.40 -19.19 22.58
N TYR A 1047 -10.61 -19.41 23.09
CA TYR A 1047 -11.89 -19.15 22.44
C TYR A 1047 -12.85 -18.47 23.42
N CYS A 1048 -13.39 -17.31 23.04
CA CYS A 1048 -14.44 -16.65 23.80
C CYS A 1048 -15.75 -16.63 23.00
N PRO A 1049 -16.82 -17.30 23.47
CA PRO A 1049 -18.14 -17.21 22.84
C PRO A 1049 -18.70 -15.78 22.85
N LEU A 1050 -19.59 -15.51 21.89
CA LEU A 1050 -20.21 -14.19 21.74
C LEU A 1050 -21.09 -13.82 22.95
N TRP A 1051 -21.77 -14.79 23.57
CA TRP A 1051 -22.54 -14.59 24.81
C TRP A 1051 -21.65 -14.23 26.00
N LYS A 1052 -20.49 -14.90 26.18
CA LYS A 1052 -19.52 -14.58 27.24
C LYS A 1052 -19.00 -13.15 27.06
N THR A 1053 -18.69 -12.78 25.81
CA THR A 1053 -18.28 -11.43 25.42
C THR A 1053 -19.36 -10.38 25.73
N ALA A 1054 -20.63 -10.68 25.43
CA ALA A 1054 -21.76 -9.80 25.72
C ALA A 1054 -21.94 -9.54 27.23
N TRP A 1055 -21.91 -10.60 28.04
CA TRP A 1055 -22.00 -10.50 29.50
C TRP A 1055 -20.83 -9.72 30.11
N MET A 1056 -19.59 -9.96 29.66
CA MET A 1056 -18.43 -9.20 30.12
C MET A 1056 -18.58 -7.70 29.83
N MET A 1057 -19.03 -7.33 28.62
CA MET A 1057 -19.31 -5.92 28.31
C MET A 1057 -20.43 -5.35 29.20
N ARG A 1058 -21.52 -6.11 29.41
CA ARG A 1058 -22.65 -5.66 30.25
C ARG A 1058 -22.22 -5.37 31.68
N CYS A 1059 -21.52 -6.29 32.34
CA CYS A 1059 -21.07 -6.08 33.71
C CYS A 1059 -20.06 -4.91 33.84
N MET A 1060 -19.14 -4.77 32.88
CA MET A 1060 -18.16 -3.66 32.89
C MET A 1060 -18.80 -2.29 32.59
N MET A 1061 -19.79 -2.23 31.69
CA MET A 1061 -20.56 -1.00 31.42
C MET A 1061 -21.53 -0.66 32.56
N GLY A 1062 -22.14 -1.66 33.19
CA GLY A 1062 -22.94 -1.48 34.41
C GLY A 1062 -22.11 -0.90 35.56
N PHE A 1063 -20.88 -1.41 35.77
CA PHE A 1063 -19.95 -0.85 36.75
C PHE A 1063 -19.62 0.62 36.48
N HIS A 1064 -19.35 0.97 35.21
CA HIS A 1064 -19.11 2.35 34.81
C HIS A 1064 -20.32 3.25 35.11
N ASP A 1065 -21.54 2.80 34.81
CA ASP A 1065 -22.75 3.60 34.98
C ASP A 1065 -23.12 3.81 36.45
N GLU A 1066 -23.02 2.78 37.30
CA GLU A 1066 -23.24 2.96 38.74
C GLU A 1066 -22.13 3.81 39.39
N ALA A 1067 -20.88 3.69 38.94
CA ALA A 1067 -19.80 4.58 39.38
C ALA A 1067 -20.06 6.05 39.03
N GLN A 1068 -20.47 6.34 37.79
CA GLN A 1068 -20.80 7.72 37.38
C GLN A 1068 -22.01 8.28 38.15
N LYS A 1069 -23.04 7.46 38.43
CA LYS A 1069 -24.19 7.85 39.26
C LYS A 1069 -23.76 8.19 40.69
N ALA A 1070 -22.92 7.37 41.32
CA ALA A 1070 -22.45 7.59 42.69
C ALA A 1070 -21.62 8.88 42.84
N ILE A 1071 -20.89 9.30 41.80
CA ILE A 1071 -20.22 10.61 41.81
C ILE A 1071 -21.20 11.74 41.50
N GLY A 1072 -22.20 11.52 40.65
CA GLY A 1072 -23.30 12.46 40.41
C GLY A 1072 -24.11 12.80 41.66
N THR A 1073 -24.18 11.90 42.64
CA THR A 1073 -24.80 12.14 43.97
C THR A 1073 -23.84 12.78 45.00
N GLY A 1074 -22.56 12.97 44.65
CA GLY A 1074 -21.59 13.75 45.45
C GLY A 1074 -20.52 12.93 46.18
N GLN A 1075 -20.44 11.61 45.98
CA GLN A 1075 -19.37 10.79 46.59
C GLN A 1075 -18.03 10.97 45.85
N ALA A 1076 -16.93 10.97 46.60
CA ALA A 1076 -15.58 11.06 46.02
C ALA A 1076 -15.08 9.71 45.47
N TRP A 1077 -14.41 9.70 44.31
CA TRP A 1077 -14.04 8.45 43.62
C TRP A 1077 -13.21 7.50 44.48
N ALA A 1078 -12.31 8.03 45.32
CA ALA A 1078 -11.47 7.21 46.20
C ALA A 1078 -12.29 6.34 47.18
N LYS A 1079 -13.35 6.89 47.79
CA LYS A 1079 -14.24 6.15 48.70
C LYS A 1079 -14.98 5.04 47.95
N VAL A 1080 -15.55 5.38 46.78
CA VAL A 1080 -16.30 4.44 45.94
C VAL A 1080 -15.41 3.29 45.44
N ARG A 1081 -14.20 3.61 44.95
CA ARG A 1081 -13.23 2.61 44.47
C ARG A 1081 -12.81 1.65 45.58
N ASP A 1082 -12.50 2.16 46.77
CA ASP A 1082 -12.01 1.32 47.86
C ASP A 1082 -13.13 0.42 48.42
N ALA A 1083 -14.38 0.90 48.47
CA ALA A 1083 -15.55 0.10 48.81
C ALA A 1083 -15.91 -0.97 47.74
N THR A 1084 -15.63 -0.70 46.47
CA THR A 1084 -15.97 -1.58 45.33
C THR A 1084 -14.81 -2.45 44.82
N ALA A 1085 -13.63 -2.40 45.46
CA ALA A 1085 -12.43 -3.14 45.04
C ALA A 1085 -12.63 -4.67 44.90
N ASP A 1086 -13.52 -5.23 45.70
CA ASP A 1086 -13.94 -6.63 45.67
C ASP A 1086 -14.75 -6.97 44.38
N ILE A 1087 -15.70 -6.09 44.00
CA ILE A 1087 -16.42 -6.20 42.72
C ILE A 1087 -15.45 -6.05 41.55
N GLN A 1088 -14.54 -5.07 41.61
CA GLN A 1088 -13.51 -4.92 40.57
C GLN A 1088 -12.71 -6.23 40.41
N THR A 1089 -12.28 -6.85 41.52
CA THR A 1089 -11.56 -8.13 41.49
C THR A 1089 -12.39 -9.25 40.83
N ARG A 1090 -13.68 -9.33 41.13
CA ARG A 1090 -14.60 -10.30 40.47
C ARG A 1090 -14.80 -10.00 38.98
N LEU A 1091 -14.90 -8.74 38.58
CA LEU A 1091 -14.96 -8.34 37.16
C LEU A 1091 -13.69 -8.77 36.40
N ARG A 1092 -12.49 -8.65 36.99
CA ARG A 1092 -11.24 -9.17 36.39
C ARG A 1092 -11.27 -10.70 36.25
N SER A 1093 -11.86 -11.39 37.22
CA SER A 1093 -11.93 -12.86 37.19
C SER A 1093 -12.85 -13.45 36.11
N MET A 1094 -13.76 -12.65 35.52
CA MET A 1094 -14.73 -13.14 34.51
C MET A 1094 -14.08 -13.86 33.33
N LYS A 1095 -12.85 -13.49 32.94
CA LYS A 1095 -12.13 -14.13 31.82
C LYS A 1095 -11.76 -15.59 32.08
N PHE A 1096 -11.52 -15.99 33.33
CA PHE A 1096 -11.10 -17.34 33.71
C PHE A 1096 -12.22 -18.40 33.68
N GLU A 1097 -13.49 -18.00 33.53
CA GLU A 1097 -14.61 -18.93 33.40
C GLU A 1097 -14.51 -19.74 32.09
N LEU A 1098 -14.62 -21.06 32.18
CA LEU A 1098 -14.49 -21.96 31.03
C LEU A 1098 -15.75 -21.91 30.13
N PRO A 1099 -15.61 -21.77 28.80
CA PRO A 1099 -16.76 -21.87 27.88
C PRO A 1099 -17.53 -23.20 27.99
N ASP A 1100 -16.80 -24.30 28.24
CA ASP A 1100 -17.34 -25.67 28.34
C ASP A 1100 -18.30 -25.87 29.53
N ASP A 1101 -18.26 -24.97 30.52
CA ASP A 1101 -19.08 -25.02 31.74
C ASP A 1101 -20.57 -24.65 31.47
N GLY A 1102 -20.87 -24.17 30.26
CA GLY A 1102 -22.22 -23.92 29.74
C GLY A 1102 -22.77 -22.53 30.03
N GLU A 1103 -23.52 -21.99 29.06
CA GLU A 1103 -24.07 -20.63 29.10
C GLU A 1103 -24.97 -20.38 30.32
N GLU A 1104 -25.85 -21.31 30.70
CA GLU A 1104 -26.74 -21.13 31.86
C GLU A 1104 -25.99 -20.99 33.19
N LYS A 1105 -24.91 -21.76 33.37
CA LYS A 1105 -24.14 -21.81 34.62
C LYS A 1105 -23.31 -20.53 34.78
N VAL A 1106 -22.64 -20.13 33.70
CA VAL A 1106 -21.81 -18.92 33.68
C VAL A 1106 -22.69 -17.66 33.68
N GLY A 1107 -23.81 -17.66 32.94
CA GLY A 1107 -24.78 -16.56 32.94
C GLY A 1107 -25.38 -16.27 34.32
N LYS A 1108 -25.76 -17.31 35.08
CA LYS A 1108 -26.25 -17.13 36.47
C LYS A 1108 -25.21 -16.47 37.38
N LYS A 1109 -23.94 -16.89 37.31
CA LYS A 1109 -22.85 -16.23 38.07
C LYS A 1109 -22.70 -14.75 37.72
N TYR A 1110 -22.86 -14.39 36.45
CA TYR A 1110 -22.77 -13.01 35.98
C TYR A 1110 -24.00 -12.18 36.38
N GLU A 1111 -25.21 -12.77 36.37
CA GLU A 1111 -26.43 -12.12 36.87
C GLU A 1111 -26.38 -11.91 38.40
N GLU A 1112 -25.83 -12.87 39.16
CA GLU A 1112 -25.55 -12.73 40.60
C GLU A 1112 -24.54 -11.59 40.85
N LEU A 1113 -23.45 -11.54 40.10
CA LEU A 1113 -22.47 -10.45 40.17
C LEU A 1113 -23.07 -9.07 39.83
N GLU A 1114 -23.98 -8.99 38.85
CA GLU A 1114 -24.68 -7.75 38.50
C GLU A 1114 -25.59 -7.25 39.64
N LYS A 1115 -26.28 -8.17 40.33
CA LYS A 1115 -27.12 -7.84 41.50
C LYS A 1115 -26.29 -7.42 42.70
N GLU A 1116 -25.28 -8.19 43.07
CA GLU A 1116 -24.34 -7.84 44.16
C GLU A 1116 -23.67 -6.48 43.91
N MET A 1117 -23.36 -6.17 42.65
CA MET A 1117 -22.82 -4.87 42.26
C MET A 1117 -23.82 -3.74 42.55
N GLN A 1118 -25.08 -3.88 42.12
CA GLN A 1118 -26.13 -2.89 42.39
C GLN A 1118 -26.38 -2.70 43.89
N GLU A 1119 -26.44 -3.78 44.67
CA GLU A 1119 -26.60 -3.73 46.13
C GLU A 1119 -25.45 -2.99 46.82
N LYS A 1120 -24.20 -3.26 46.42
CA LYS A 1120 -23.03 -2.60 47.01
C LYS A 1120 -22.94 -1.13 46.61
N PHE A 1121 -23.25 -0.76 45.36
CA PHE A 1121 -23.37 0.64 44.97
C PHE A 1121 -24.50 1.38 45.70
N ALA A 1122 -25.63 0.72 45.96
CA ALA A 1122 -26.69 1.29 46.80
C ALA A 1122 -26.19 1.59 48.23
N SER A 1123 -25.51 0.64 48.87
CA SER A 1123 -24.92 0.87 50.22
C SER A 1123 -23.92 2.04 50.26
N VAL A 1124 -23.14 2.25 49.18
CA VAL A 1124 -22.18 3.36 49.07
C VAL A 1124 -22.84 4.70 48.76
N MET A 1125 -24.07 4.70 48.22
CA MET A 1125 -24.87 5.92 48.04
C MET A 1125 -25.62 6.31 49.32
N ASP A 1126 -25.97 5.35 50.17
CA ASP A 1126 -26.63 5.59 51.47
C ASP A 1126 -25.65 6.04 52.59
N GLU A 1127 -24.34 5.82 52.43
CA GLU A 1127 -23.25 6.24 53.35
C GLU A 1127 -22.61 7.61 53.04
#